data_AF-A0A3D4UAY5-F1
#
_entry.id   AF-A0A3D4UAY5-F1
#
_cell.length_a   1.000
_cell.length_b   1.000
_cell.length_c   1.000
_cell.angle_alpha   90.00
_cell.angle_beta   90.00
_cell.angle_gamma   90.00
#
_symmetry.space_group_name_H-M   'P 1'
#
loop_
_entity.id
_entity.type
_entity.pdbx_description
1 polymer ?
#
loop_
_entity_poly.entity_id
_entity_poly.type
_entity_poly.pdbx_seq_one_letter_code
_entity_poly.pdbx_strand_id
1 'polypeptide(L)'
;MPVAGSVPEQQEAEIDLRQYWRIVSRYKWGILGLAVAITVLATLIVFSMRPVYRSTVTLLIEQKQAKVITIEEMYGLDGSSKEYLQTQFEILKSRELAARVVKELKLDVHPDFSPEPEQDAAGEESSFRLDWRTVLPKGHEKNPEISDEEKFSRIVDRFTANLAVVPVRNTQLVKISFESYDKALAAKVANAMAHAYINSQMEARVAMTEQAASWLTDRLSALKTSLDSSEQKLQAYREQNDLVKTGDVEGILALNAKQLQDLSQRQIQAQFKLSEISKRYGPKHPAYVQAEMELNEADMAITQARKIAMSVARKEFRLQELMREVETNRNLYDTFFTRIKEANQTRQLETANARVVDQAVVSSIPVKPNKKLAVVLAFVLSLMIGVLLAFLLDYLDSTFKGAEDVEARLGIALLGLLPVIKGGKKDGCAQPTFLEDNKQEFAEAMRTIRTGVMLSSIDTPHQIVVVTSSVPGEGKTTTSLNLALALGQMEKVLLIDTDMRRPSVAKACGIPGSAPGLSNLVVGSVDMAHCIHHLPEGNIDVLTAGLIPPNPLELLSSKRFAEVLEQLSGQYDRIVIDSAPTLAVSDGLVLATMANAVIYVVRSDATSFHMARTGIQRLQRVRAPMAGVVLNRVNFSKASKYGSYYGYYNYYGNQAGVE
;
A
#
# COMPACT_ATOMS: atom_id res chain seq x y z
N MET A 1 -33.66 -2.45 -56.29
CA MET A 1 -32.49 -2.87 -55.47
C MET A 1 -32.01 -1.65 -54.71
N PRO A 2 -32.02 -1.64 -53.36
CA PRO A 2 -31.46 -0.54 -52.61
C PRO A 2 -29.93 -0.70 -52.51
N VAL A 3 -29.21 0.40 -52.72
CA VAL A 3 -27.76 0.49 -52.53
C VAL A 3 -27.49 0.56 -51.03
N ALA A 4 -26.61 -0.31 -50.56
CA ALA A 4 -26.24 -0.46 -49.17
C ALA A 4 -25.67 0.86 -48.60
N GLY A 5 -26.18 1.26 -47.43
CA GLY A 5 -25.64 2.37 -46.65
C GLY A 5 -24.26 1.99 -46.10
N SER A 6 -23.25 2.79 -46.43
CA SER A 6 -21.95 2.78 -45.77
C SER A 6 -22.12 3.24 -44.32
N VAL A 7 -21.78 2.37 -43.39
CA VAL A 7 -21.61 2.68 -41.97
C VAL A 7 -20.55 3.78 -41.82
N PRO A 8 -20.77 4.85 -41.04
CA PRO A 8 -19.73 5.84 -40.80
C PRO A 8 -18.59 5.19 -40.02
N GLU A 9 -17.37 5.30 -40.55
CA GLU A 9 -16.12 4.95 -39.86
C GLU A 9 -16.09 5.64 -38.50
N GLN A 10 -15.95 4.84 -37.44
CA GLN A 10 -15.57 5.34 -36.13
C GLN A 10 -14.16 5.92 -36.27
N GLN A 11 -14.05 7.24 -36.39
CA GLN A 11 -12.79 7.95 -36.21
C GLN A 11 -12.25 7.56 -34.83
N GLU A 12 -11.14 6.81 -34.81
CA GLU A 12 -10.37 6.57 -33.60
C GLU A 12 -10.11 7.94 -32.95
N ALA A 13 -10.56 8.11 -31.72
CA ALA A 13 -10.29 9.31 -30.94
C ALA A 13 -8.77 9.38 -30.70
N GLU A 14 -8.04 10.01 -31.62
CA GLU A 14 -6.63 10.31 -31.43
C GLU A 14 -6.49 11.12 -30.14
N ILE A 15 -5.87 10.51 -29.14
CA ILE A 15 -5.58 11.16 -27.87
C ILE A 15 -4.58 12.28 -28.16
N ASP A 16 -5.04 13.51 -28.28
CA ASP A 16 -4.17 14.66 -28.53
C ASP A 16 -3.34 14.97 -27.27
N LEU A 17 -2.15 14.37 -27.20
CA LEU A 17 -1.16 14.56 -26.13
C LEU A 17 -0.79 16.04 -25.93
N ARG A 18 -0.98 16.89 -26.95
CA ARG A 18 -0.73 18.34 -26.84
C ARG A 18 -1.76 19.03 -25.95
N GLN A 19 -2.98 18.50 -25.83
CA GLN A 19 -3.99 19.02 -24.91
C GLN A 19 -3.60 18.79 -23.45
N TYR A 20 -3.17 17.58 -23.11
CA TYR A 20 -2.72 17.24 -21.76
C TYR A 20 -1.48 18.04 -21.34
N TRP A 21 -0.51 18.22 -22.26
CA TRP A 21 0.68 19.03 -21.99
C TRP A 21 0.34 20.50 -21.69
N ARG A 22 -0.67 21.07 -22.35
CA ARG A 22 -1.12 22.46 -22.11
C ARG A 22 -1.60 22.65 -20.68
N ILE A 23 -2.41 21.72 -20.18
CA ILE A 23 -2.99 21.77 -18.82
C ILE A 23 -1.86 21.77 -17.78
N VAL A 24 -0.92 20.84 -17.91
CA VAL A 24 0.25 20.78 -17.02
C VAL A 24 1.09 22.06 -17.10
N SER A 25 1.32 22.58 -18.31
CA SER A 25 2.13 23.80 -18.50
C SER A 25 1.49 25.06 -17.91
N ARG A 26 0.15 25.14 -17.85
CA ARG A 26 -0.61 26.24 -17.27
C ARG A 26 -0.43 26.29 -15.75
N TYR A 27 -0.45 25.13 -15.09
CA TYR A 27 -0.38 25.01 -13.64
C TYR A 27 1.01 24.61 -13.11
N LYS A 28 2.04 24.54 -13.96
CA LYS A 28 3.39 24.05 -13.60
C LYS A 28 3.98 24.65 -12.32
N TRP A 29 3.76 25.94 -12.08
CA TRP A 29 4.24 26.62 -10.87
C TRP A 29 3.42 26.28 -9.62
N GLY A 30 2.11 26.04 -9.78
CA GLY A 30 1.25 25.55 -8.70
C GLY A 30 1.57 24.10 -8.34
N ILE A 31 1.78 23.24 -9.35
CA ILE A 31 2.20 21.84 -9.18
C ILE A 31 3.55 21.79 -8.44
N LEU A 32 4.54 22.55 -8.91
CA LEU A 32 5.86 22.61 -8.30
C LEU A 32 5.80 23.18 -6.88
N GLY A 33 5.03 24.26 -6.65
CA GLY A 33 4.87 24.86 -5.33
C GLY A 33 4.25 23.90 -4.32
N LEU A 34 3.20 23.17 -4.71
CA LEU A 34 2.57 22.14 -3.88
C LEU A 34 3.54 21.00 -3.58
N ALA A 35 4.25 20.51 -4.61
CA ALA A 35 5.22 19.44 -4.45
C ALA A 35 6.35 19.81 -3.50
N VAL A 36 6.90 21.02 -3.61
CA VAL A 36 7.94 21.53 -2.71
C VAL A 36 7.40 21.68 -1.29
N ALA A 37 6.20 22.26 -1.09
CA ALA A 37 5.62 22.44 0.23
C ALA A 37 5.40 21.10 0.96
N ILE A 38 4.81 20.11 0.28
CA ILE A 38 4.60 18.77 0.84
C ILE A 38 5.92 18.07 1.12
N THR A 39 6.90 18.20 0.22
CA THR A 39 8.23 17.58 0.40
C THR A 39 8.99 18.19 1.57
N VAL A 40 8.93 19.51 1.76
CA VAL A 40 9.52 20.20 2.93
C VAL A 40 8.86 19.72 4.21
N LEU A 41 7.53 19.66 4.25
CA LEU A 41 6.78 19.16 5.40
C LEU A 41 7.13 17.70 5.72
N ALA A 42 7.16 16.83 4.70
CA ALA A 42 7.54 15.43 4.85
C ALA A 42 8.99 15.29 5.34
N THR A 43 9.90 16.13 4.85
CA THR A 43 11.30 16.18 5.31
C THR A 43 11.38 16.54 6.78
N LEU A 44 10.66 17.58 7.22
CA LEU A 44 10.62 17.98 8.64
C LEU A 44 10.09 16.85 9.53
N ILE A 45 9.01 16.18 9.12
CA ILE A 45 8.43 15.05 9.87
C ILE A 45 9.42 13.88 9.95
N VAL A 46 10.01 13.48 8.82
CA VAL A 46 10.95 12.35 8.74
C VAL A 46 12.24 12.63 9.52
N PHE A 47 12.69 13.88 9.59
CA PHE A 47 13.84 14.27 10.41
C PHE A 47 13.52 14.38 11.91
N SER A 48 12.26 14.60 12.27
CA SER A 48 11.79 14.62 13.66
C SER A 48 11.55 13.21 14.24
N MET A 49 11.41 12.17 13.41
CA MET A 49 11.27 10.79 13.86
C MET A 49 12.55 10.25 14.51
N ARG A 50 12.39 9.50 15.61
CA ARG A 50 13.51 8.85 16.31
C ARG A 50 14.14 7.77 15.41
N PRO A 51 15.48 7.75 15.26
CA PRO A 51 16.17 6.74 14.48
C PRO A 51 16.13 5.37 15.17
N VAL A 52 15.87 4.30 14.42
CA VAL A 52 15.91 2.91 14.90
C VAL A 52 17.18 2.23 14.41
N TYR A 53 17.87 1.55 15.32
CA TYR A 53 19.10 0.82 15.06
C TYR A 53 18.84 -0.68 15.11
N ARG A 54 19.55 -1.44 14.28
CA ARG A 54 19.49 -2.90 14.25
C ARG A 54 20.88 -3.47 14.46
N SER A 55 21.01 -4.42 15.39
CA SER A 55 22.23 -5.20 15.60
C SER A 55 21.93 -6.67 15.37
N THR A 56 22.91 -7.43 14.85
CA THR A 56 22.71 -8.84 14.44
C THR A 56 23.82 -9.72 14.99
N VAL A 57 23.46 -10.83 15.63
CA VAL A 57 24.37 -11.92 16.02
C VAL A 57 24.15 -13.10 15.07
N THR A 58 25.23 -13.83 14.75
CA THR A 58 25.16 -15.04 13.93
C THR A 58 25.46 -16.26 14.79
N LEU A 59 24.54 -17.21 14.82
CA LEU A 59 24.63 -18.46 15.57
C LEU A 59 24.74 -19.64 14.60
N LEU A 60 25.66 -20.56 14.86
CA LEU A 60 25.74 -21.87 14.19
C LEU A 60 25.02 -22.90 15.07
N ILE A 61 24.08 -23.65 14.48
CA ILE A 61 23.36 -24.74 15.15
C ILE A 61 23.80 -26.06 14.52
N GLU A 62 24.59 -26.83 15.26
CA GLU A 62 25.10 -28.13 14.83
C GLU A 62 24.11 -29.24 15.21
N GLN A 63 23.69 -30.04 14.23
CA GLN A 63 22.94 -31.27 14.49
C GLN A 63 23.93 -32.39 14.85
N LYS A 64 24.50 -32.35 16.05
CA LYS A 64 25.20 -33.52 16.59
C LYS A 64 24.14 -34.48 17.09
N GLN A 65 23.96 -35.60 16.38
CA GLN A 65 23.25 -36.75 16.93
C GLN A 65 23.99 -37.13 18.21
N ALA A 66 23.41 -36.78 19.35
CA ALA A 66 23.87 -37.34 20.58
C ALA A 66 23.69 -38.85 20.40
N LYS A 67 24.79 -39.60 20.41
CA LYS A 67 24.77 -41.06 20.64
C LYS A 67 24.28 -41.27 22.07
N VAL A 68 23.06 -40.84 22.36
CA VAL A 68 22.39 -41.18 23.60
C VAL A 68 22.08 -42.66 23.49
N ILE A 69 22.43 -43.38 24.54
CA ILE A 69 22.31 -44.82 24.63
C ILE A 69 20.80 -45.13 24.66
N THR A 70 20.18 -45.33 23.51
CA THR A 70 18.87 -45.96 23.42
C THR A 70 18.87 -47.08 22.38
N ILE A 71 18.21 -48.17 22.76
CA ILE A 71 18.00 -49.40 22.01
C ILE A 71 16.86 -49.14 20.99
N GLU A 72 16.99 -48.07 20.21
CA GLU A 72 15.92 -47.51 19.36
C GLU A 72 16.28 -47.47 17.88
N GLU A 73 17.34 -48.17 17.45
CA GLU A 73 17.74 -48.33 16.04
C GLU A 73 16.69 -49.02 15.13
N MET A 74 15.43 -49.23 15.58
CA MET A 74 14.36 -49.81 14.78
C MET A 74 13.25 -48.86 14.33
N TYR A 75 13.23 -47.59 14.75
CA TYR A 75 12.32 -46.60 14.18
C TYR A 75 13.11 -45.46 13.55
N GLY A 76 13.53 -45.70 12.30
CA GLY A 76 14.12 -44.70 11.42
C GLY A 76 13.13 -43.56 11.17
N LEU A 77 13.23 -42.52 11.98
CA LEU A 77 12.71 -41.19 11.72
C LEU A 77 13.92 -40.27 11.56
N ASP A 78 14.61 -40.41 10.43
CA ASP A 78 15.52 -39.38 9.95
C ASP A 78 14.67 -38.17 9.53
N GLY A 79 14.31 -37.35 10.51
CA GLY A 79 13.86 -35.99 10.24
C GLY A 79 14.97 -35.31 9.43
N SER A 80 14.63 -34.85 8.22
CA SER A 80 15.56 -34.15 7.35
C SER A 80 16.29 -33.06 8.16
N SER A 81 17.60 -32.89 7.98
CA SER A 81 18.37 -31.86 8.68
C SER A 81 17.75 -30.46 8.56
N LYS A 82 16.94 -30.24 7.52
CA LYS A 82 16.11 -29.03 7.33
C LYS A 82 14.98 -28.90 8.35
N GLU A 83 14.24 -29.97 8.65
CA GLU A 83 13.14 -29.97 9.62
C GLU A 83 13.67 -29.68 11.03
N TYR A 84 14.78 -30.32 11.41
CA TYR A 84 15.46 -30.03 12.66
C TYR A 84 15.81 -28.54 12.79
N LEU A 85 16.48 -27.96 11.78
CA LEU A 85 16.84 -26.54 11.80
C LEU A 85 15.61 -25.64 11.86
N GLN A 86 14.52 -25.99 11.17
CA GLN A 86 13.28 -25.22 11.21
C GLN A 86 12.66 -25.21 12.62
N THR A 87 12.63 -26.36 13.30
CA THR A 87 12.21 -26.43 14.71
C THR A 87 13.08 -25.54 15.59
N GLN A 88 14.40 -25.56 15.40
CA GLN A 88 15.32 -24.72 16.19
C GLN A 88 15.09 -23.22 15.95
N PHE A 89 14.75 -22.80 14.73
CA PHE A 89 14.45 -21.41 14.43
C PHE A 89 13.14 -20.93 15.07
N GLU A 90 12.13 -21.80 15.18
CA GLU A 90 10.89 -21.46 15.89
C GLU A 90 11.10 -21.46 17.42
N ILE A 91 11.94 -22.36 17.96
CA ILE A 91 12.34 -22.29 19.38
C ILE A 91 13.04 -20.96 19.68
N LEU A 92 13.90 -20.46 18.79
CA LEU A 92 14.55 -19.15 18.93
C LEU A 92 13.56 -17.96 18.94
N LYS A 93 12.38 -18.12 18.34
CA LYS A 93 11.29 -17.14 18.39
C LYS A 93 10.33 -17.37 19.57
N SER A 94 10.56 -18.40 20.38
CA SER A 94 9.70 -18.74 21.50
C SER A 94 9.60 -17.59 22.49
N ARG A 95 8.36 -17.36 22.93
CA ARG A 95 8.03 -16.38 23.96
C ARG A 95 8.76 -16.62 25.27
N GLU A 96 9.07 -17.89 25.58
CA GLU A 96 9.78 -18.25 26.82
C GLU A 96 11.21 -17.71 26.84
N LEU A 97 11.94 -17.83 25.72
CA LEU A 97 13.29 -17.27 25.59
C LEU A 97 13.25 -15.74 25.61
N ALA A 98 12.27 -15.14 24.93
CA ALA A 98 12.06 -13.69 24.95
C ALA A 98 11.80 -13.19 26.39
N ALA A 99 10.91 -13.84 27.14
CA ALA A 99 10.62 -13.50 28.53
C ALA A 99 11.84 -13.66 29.45
N ARG A 100 12.66 -14.70 29.24
CA ARG A 100 13.91 -14.91 29.97
C ARG A 100 14.87 -13.75 29.76
N VAL A 101 15.08 -13.33 28.52
CA VAL A 101 15.97 -12.20 28.18
C VAL A 101 15.42 -10.86 28.66
N VAL A 102 14.11 -10.63 28.56
CA VAL A 102 13.44 -9.43 29.10
C VAL A 102 13.70 -9.30 30.60
N LYS A 103 13.59 -10.41 31.35
CA LYS A 103 13.85 -10.44 32.79
C LYS A 103 15.33 -10.29 33.13
N GLU A 104 16.22 -10.94 32.38
CA GLU A 104 17.67 -10.87 32.57
C GLU A 104 18.21 -9.44 32.36
N LEU A 105 17.76 -8.76 31.30
CA LEU A 105 18.17 -7.41 30.96
C LEU A 105 17.36 -6.31 31.67
N LYS A 106 16.38 -6.68 32.50
CA LYS A 106 15.49 -5.75 33.22
C LYS A 106 14.88 -4.69 32.29
N LEU A 107 14.31 -5.14 31.18
CA LEU A 107 13.75 -4.25 30.16
C LEU A 107 12.47 -3.54 30.62
N ASP A 108 11.86 -3.98 31.72
CA ASP A 108 10.73 -3.32 32.38
C ASP A 108 11.01 -1.85 32.75
N VAL A 109 12.25 -1.53 33.12
CA VAL A 109 12.68 -0.18 33.52
C VAL A 109 13.32 0.59 32.36
N HIS A 110 13.50 -0.03 31.19
CA HIS A 110 14.23 0.60 30.08
C HIS A 110 13.34 1.59 29.31
N PRO A 111 13.80 2.80 28.95
CA PRO A 111 12.98 3.83 28.27
C PRO A 111 12.27 3.38 26.98
N ASP A 112 12.84 2.42 26.24
CA ASP A 112 12.26 1.85 25.02
C ASP A 112 11.03 0.93 25.28
N PHE A 113 10.92 0.39 26.50
CA PHE A 113 9.95 -0.65 26.87
C PHE A 113 9.04 -0.25 28.02
N SER A 114 9.46 0.70 28.86
CA SER A 114 8.58 1.34 29.81
C SER A 114 7.42 1.99 29.05
N PRO A 115 6.16 1.80 29.48
CA PRO A 115 5.11 2.69 29.03
C PRO A 115 5.58 4.10 29.39
N GLU A 116 5.57 5.02 28.42
CA GLU A 116 5.62 6.43 28.78
C GLU A 116 4.60 6.60 29.92
N PRO A 117 4.98 7.25 31.05
CA PRO A 117 3.95 7.65 31.99
C PRO A 117 2.89 8.35 31.16
N GLU A 118 1.61 8.01 31.37
CA GLU A 118 0.50 8.84 30.91
C GLU A 118 0.69 10.22 31.54
N GLN A 119 1.58 11.02 30.97
CA GLN A 119 1.59 12.45 31.14
C GLN A 119 0.39 12.88 30.34
N ASP A 120 -0.71 13.07 31.08
CA ASP A 120 -1.62 14.17 30.85
C ASP A 120 -0.88 15.28 30.12
N ALA A 121 -1.09 15.38 28.80
CA ALA A 121 -0.54 16.43 27.96
C ALA A 121 -1.29 17.75 28.23
N ALA A 122 -1.35 18.13 29.50
CA ALA A 122 -1.72 19.43 30.01
C ALA A 122 -0.46 20.02 30.65
N GLY A 123 0.43 20.51 29.80
CA GLY A 123 1.73 21.05 30.21
C GLY A 123 2.44 21.67 29.02
N GLU A 124 1.94 22.84 28.63
CA GLU A 124 2.63 24.00 28.04
C GLU A 124 3.69 23.79 26.93
N GLU A 125 3.46 24.52 25.84
CA GLU A 125 4.36 24.80 24.70
C GLU A 125 4.39 23.79 23.54
N SER A 126 3.37 23.85 22.66
CA SER A 126 3.61 23.93 21.21
C SER A 126 2.35 24.38 20.45
N SER A 127 2.58 25.28 19.51
CA SER A 127 1.60 26.03 18.74
C SER A 127 0.81 25.18 17.72
N PHE A 128 -0.50 25.50 17.60
CA PHE A 128 -1.37 25.19 16.47
C PHE A 128 -1.75 23.70 16.23
N ARG A 129 -2.48 23.08 17.17
CA ARG A 129 -3.35 21.92 16.86
C ARG A 129 -4.78 22.20 17.31
N LEU A 130 -5.69 22.25 16.35
CA LEU A 130 -7.14 22.29 16.57
C LEU A 130 -7.53 21.01 17.34
N ASP A 131 -7.88 21.14 18.62
CA ASP A 131 -8.15 19.98 19.50
C ASP A 131 -9.57 19.44 19.29
N TRP A 132 -9.72 18.63 18.24
CA TRP A 132 -10.95 17.93 17.86
C TRP A 132 -11.50 17.01 18.97
N ARG A 133 -10.70 16.70 20.00
CA ARG A 133 -11.12 15.88 21.16
C ARG A 133 -12.16 16.58 22.05
N THR A 134 -12.27 17.89 21.96
CA THR A 134 -13.32 18.67 22.66
C THR A 134 -14.73 18.45 22.10
N VAL A 135 -14.85 17.78 20.94
CA VAL A 135 -16.12 17.53 20.24
C VAL A 135 -16.62 16.09 20.42
N LEU A 136 -15.82 15.21 21.06
CA LEU A 136 -16.21 13.82 21.31
C LEU A 136 -16.93 13.67 22.66
N PRO A 137 -17.97 12.81 22.75
CA PRO A 137 -18.59 12.46 24.04
C PRO A 137 -17.55 11.86 24.99
N LYS A 138 -17.64 12.19 26.28
CA LYS A 138 -16.75 11.67 27.32
C LYS A 138 -16.78 10.14 27.31
N GLY A 139 -15.69 9.54 26.80
CA GLY A 139 -15.52 8.09 26.71
C GLY A 139 -15.47 7.43 28.08
N HIS A 140 -15.72 6.12 28.07
CA HIS A 140 -15.90 5.21 29.21
C HIS A 140 -14.93 5.37 30.38
N GLU A 141 -15.37 4.91 31.56
CA GLU A 141 -14.60 4.81 32.81
C GLU A 141 -13.16 4.32 32.53
N LYS A 142 -12.20 4.93 33.24
CA LYS A 142 -10.77 4.59 33.17
C LYS A 142 -10.61 3.07 33.09
N ASN A 143 -9.91 2.61 32.06
CA ASN A 143 -9.58 1.20 31.90
C ASN A 143 -9.00 0.67 33.23
N PRO A 144 -9.42 -0.51 33.70
CA PRO A 144 -8.91 -1.07 34.95
C PRO A 144 -7.38 -1.10 34.93
N GLU A 145 -6.75 -0.84 36.08
CA GLU A 145 -5.29 -0.89 36.20
C GLU A 145 -4.79 -2.26 35.73
N ILE A 146 -3.97 -2.23 34.69
CA ILE A 146 -3.39 -3.42 34.04
C ILE A 146 -2.57 -4.18 35.10
N SER A 147 -2.82 -5.48 35.24
CA SER A 147 -2.05 -6.34 36.15
C SER A 147 -0.56 -6.34 35.77
N ASP A 148 0.34 -6.53 36.73
CA ASP A 148 1.78 -6.58 36.45
C ASP A 148 2.15 -7.70 35.47
N GLU A 149 1.38 -8.80 35.46
CA GLU A 149 1.51 -9.89 34.49
C GLU A 149 1.14 -9.42 33.06
N GLU A 150 0.09 -8.60 32.92
CA GLU A 150 -0.31 -8.03 31.64
C GLU A 150 0.69 -6.96 31.15
N LYS A 151 1.27 -6.16 32.05
CA LYS A 151 2.36 -5.23 31.72
C LYS A 151 3.58 -6.00 31.19
N PHE A 152 3.97 -7.06 31.89
CA PHE A 152 5.08 -7.92 31.46
C PHE A 152 4.78 -8.59 30.12
N SER A 153 3.57 -9.11 29.93
CA SER A 153 3.09 -9.67 28.67
C SER A 153 3.29 -8.70 27.50
N ARG A 154 2.86 -7.44 27.66
CA ARG A 154 2.99 -6.41 26.61
C ARG A 154 4.46 -6.06 26.30
N ILE A 155 5.34 -6.09 27.30
CA ILE A 155 6.78 -5.87 27.09
C ILE A 155 7.35 -7.02 26.26
N VAL A 156 7.00 -8.27 26.59
CA VAL A 156 7.42 -9.46 25.83
C VAL A 156 6.88 -9.42 24.40
N ASP A 157 5.65 -8.96 24.20
CA ASP A 157 5.04 -8.84 22.87
C ASP A 157 5.76 -7.77 22.03
N ARG A 158 6.05 -6.60 22.63
CA ARG A 158 6.85 -5.54 21.98
C ARG A 158 8.28 -6.00 21.67
N PHE A 159 8.89 -6.74 22.58
CA PHE A 159 10.21 -7.34 22.39
C PHE A 159 10.21 -8.31 21.20
N THR A 160 9.21 -9.21 21.16
CA THR A 160 9.08 -10.21 20.10
C THR A 160 8.82 -9.55 18.74
N ALA A 161 8.04 -8.47 18.69
CA ALA A 161 7.79 -7.71 17.46
C ALA A 161 9.06 -7.06 16.87
N ASN A 162 10.03 -6.70 17.72
CA ASN A 162 11.30 -6.10 17.32
C ASN A 162 12.43 -7.13 17.12
N LEU A 163 12.17 -8.41 17.42
CA LEU A 163 13.10 -9.52 17.23
C LEU A 163 12.87 -10.18 15.86
N ALA A 164 13.93 -10.30 15.07
CA ALA A 164 13.90 -11.00 13.79
C ALA A 164 14.95 -12.12 13.76
N VAL A 165 14.46 -13.36 13.62
CA VAL A 165 15.27 -14.57 13.48
C VAL A 165 15.18 -15.03 12.03
N VAL A 166 16.28 -14.90 11.28
CA VAL A 166 16.33 -15.17 9.84
C VAL A 166 17.37 -16.26 9.54
N PRO A 167 16.96 -17.41 8.99
CA PRO A 167 17.89 -18.46 8.62
C PRO A 167 18.67 -18.10 7.34
N VAL A 168 19.94 -18.51 7.28
CA VAL A 168 20.76 -18.36 6.07
C VAL A 168 20.59 -19.60 5.20
N ARG A 169 20.04 -19.40 3.99
CA ARG A 169 19.67 -20.50 3.07
C ARG A 169 20.85 -21.44 2.82
N ASN A 170 20.55 -22.75 2.83
CA ASN A 170 21.52 -23.84 2.61
C ASN A 170 22.69 -23.85 3.62
N THR A 171 22.49 -23.33 4.83
CA THR A 171 23.50 -23.37 5.90
C THR A 171 22.85 -23.72 7.25
N GLN A 172 23.69 -24.01 8.24
CA GLN A 172 23.32 -24.20 9.65
C GLN A 172 23.37 -22.88 10.44
N LEU A 173 23.45 -21.74 9.75
CA LEU A 173 23.58 -20.42 10.37
C LEU A 173 22.21 -19.74 10.48
N VAL A 174 21.99 -19.10 11.62
CA VAL A 174 20.84 -18.23 11.85
C VAL A 174 21.31 -16.86 12.31
N LYS A 175 20.69 -15.83 11.73
CA LYS A 175 20.91 -14.44 12.12
C LYS A 175 19.80 -14.02 13.05
N ILE A 176 20.15 -13.62 14.26
CA ILE A 176 19.22 -13.07 15.24
C ILE A 176 19.49 -11.57 15.28
N SER A 177 18.47 -10.77 14.98
CA SER A 177 18.59 -9.33 14.93
C SER A 177 17.52 -8.66 15.77
N PHE A 178 17.87 -7.55 16.40
CA PHE A 178 16.96 -6.79 17.26
C PHE A 178 16.94 -5.32 16.87
N GLU A 179 15.75 -4.73 16.82
CA GLU A 179 15.52 -3.32 16.53
C GLU A 179 15.21 -2.52 17.80
N SER A 180 15.95 -1.44 18.05
CA SER A 180 15.75 -0.56 19.21
C SER A 180 16.19 0.87 18.90
N TYR A 181 15.65 1.85 19.64
CA TYR A 181 16.08 3.24 19.54
C TYR A 181 17.46 3.45 20.18
N ASP A 182 17.80 2.64 21.19
CA ASP A 182 19.15 2.59 21.76
C ASP A 182 20.05 1.60 21.00
N LYS A 183 21.15 2.14 20.46
CA LYS A 183 22.19 1.38 19.75
C LYS A 183 22.82 0.30 20.63
N ALA A 184 23.07 0.61 21.90
CA ALA A 184 23.74 -0.30 22.82
C ALA A 184 22.81 -1.43 23.23
N LEU A 185 21.54 -1.12 23.50
CA LEU A 185 20.52 -2.12 23.81
C LEU A 185 20.35 -3.12 22.67
N ALA A 186 20.27 -2.65 21.42
CA ALA A 186 20.11 -3.54 20.26
C ALA A 186 21.19 -4.64 20.19
N ALA A 187 22.45 -4.28 20.43
CA ALA A 187 23.55 -5.25 20.45
C ALA A 187 23.49 -6.18 21.66
N LYS A 188 23.20 -5.64 22.85
CA LYS A 188 23.07 -6.41 24.09
C LYS A 188 21.97 -7.46 23.98
N VAL A 189 20.79 -7.08 23.48
CA VAL A 189 19.65 -7.98 23.33
C VAL A 189 19.94 -9.10 22.33
N ALA A 190 20.50 -8.77 21.16
CA ALA A 190 20.85 -9.79 20.16
C ALA A 190 21.82 -10.83 20.74
N ASN A 191 22.89 -10.39 21.42
CA ASN A 191 23.83 -11.30 22.08
C ASN A 191 23.18 -12.09 23.22
N ALA A 192 22.35 -11.45 24.06
CA ALA A 192 21.64 -12.11 25.15
C ALA A 192 20.70 -13.21 24.64
N MET A 193 19.98 -12.99 23.53
CA MET A 193 19.15 -14.03 22.89
C MET A 193 19.96 -15.25 22.46
N ALA A 194 21.14 -15.05 21.87
CA ALA A 194 22.02 -16.16 21.49
C ALA A 194 22.50 -16.95 22.72
N HIS A 195 22.92 -16.26 23.78
CA HIS A 195 23.35 -16.91 25.03
C HIS A 195 22.20 -17.63 25.75
N ALA A 196 21.02 -17.01 25.83
CA ALA A 196 19.83 -17.61 26.44
C ALA A 196 19.43 -18.90 25.73
N TYR A 197 19.49 -18.94 24.39
CA TYR A 197 19.24 -20.15 23.62
C TYR A 197 20.28 -21.24 23.88
N ILE A 198 21.58 -20.89 23.84
CA ILE A 198 22.68 -21.84 24.13
C ILE A 198 22.52 -22.45 25.52
N ASN A 199 22.24 -21.61 26.52
CA ASN A 199 22.05 -22.04 27.91
C ASN A 199 20.81 -22.92 28.05
N SER A 200 19.68 -22.54 27.44
CA SER A 200 18.45 -23.34 27.46
C SER A 200 18.63 -24.72 26.83
N GLN A 201 19.39 -24.84 25.73
CA GLN A 201 19.70 -26.13 25.12
C GLN A 201 20.61 -26.99 26.00
N MET A 202 21.59 -26.36 26.65
CA MET A 202 22.47 -27.05 27.61
C MET A 202 21.67 -27.55 28.82
N GLU A 203 20.82 -26.71 29.40
CA GLU A 203 19.92 -27.06 30.51
C GLU A 203 19.01 -28.25 30.14
N ALA A 204 18.36 -28.20 28.98
CA ALA A 204 17.50 -29.27 28.50
C ALA A 204 18.25 -30.59 28.32
N ARG A 205 19.48 -30.53 27.80
CA ARG A 205 20.32 -31.73 27.58
C ARG A 205 20.85 -32.32 28.88
N VAL A 206 21.26 -31.46 29.82
CA VAL A 206 21.64 -31.88 31.18
C VAL A 206 20.45 -32.55 31.87
N ALA A 207 19.26 -31.96 31.79
CA ALA A 207 18.04 -32.54 32.36
C ALA A 207 17.69 -33.92 31.77
N MET A 208 17.74 -34.08 30.44
CA MET A 208 17.53 -35.38 29.79
C MET A 208 18.58 -36.42 30.22
N THR A 209 19.85 -36.01 30.32
CA THR A 209 20.95 -36.89 30.75
C THR A 209 20.81 -37.29 32.22
N GLU A 210 20.39 -36.37 33.09
CA GLU A 210 20.10 -36.64 34.49
C GLU A 210 18.95 -37.62 34.65
N GLN A 211 17.87 -37.45 33.89
CA GLN A 211 16.73 -38.36 33.91
C GLN A 211 17.13 -39.77 33.44
N ALA A 212 17.89 -39.87 32.35
CA ALA A 212 18.41 -41.14 31.85
C ALA A 212 19.37 -41.81 32.86
N ALA A 213 20.26 -41.03 33.49
CA ALA A 213 21.17 -41.51 34.52
C ALA A 213 20.41 -42.01 35.77
N SER A 214 19.35 -41.32 36.19
CA SER A 214 18.46 -41.76 37.27
C SER A 214 17.82 -43.11 36.93
N TRP A 215 17.24 -43.23 35.74
CA TRP A 215 16.62 -44.48 35.28
C TRP A 215 17.61 -45.65 35.24
N LEU A 216 18.84 -45.42 34.73
CA LEU A 216 19.88 -46.44 34.73
C LEU A 216 20.29 -46.85 36.16
N THR A 217 20.40 -45.87 37.06
CA THR A 217 20.75 -46.12 38.47
C THR A 217 19.66 -46.94 39.17
N ASP A 218 18.39 -46.61 38.94
CA ASP A 218 17.25 -47.37 39.47
C ASP A 218 17.27 -48.81 38.93
N ARG A 219 17.52 -48.99 37.62
CA ARG A 219 17.63 -50.32 37.01
C ARG A 219 18.81 -51.12 37.54
N LEU A 220 19.96 -50.49 37.76
CA LEU A 220 21.14 -51.13 38.34
C LEU A 220 20.85 -51.60 39.77
N SER A 221 20.12 -50.81 40.56
CA SER A 221 19.71 -51.19 41.91
C SER A 221 18.82 -52.45 41.90
N ALA A 222 17.85 -52.51 40.99
CA ALA A 222 16.97 -53.67 40.82
C ALA A 222 17.73 -54.91 40.32
N LEU A 223 18.69 -54.73 39.39
CA LEU A 223 19.56 -55.81 38.91
C LEU A 223 20.46 -56.34 40.04
N LYS A 224 21.01 -55.46 40.88
CA LYS A 224 21.78 -55.87 42.06
C LYS A 224 20.95 -56.74 43.00
N THR A 225 19.73 -56.31 43.35
CA THR A 225 18.83 -57.12 44.19
C THR A 225 18.49 -58.47 43.56
N SER A 226 18.29 -58.50 42.24
CA SER A 226 18.02 -59.75 41.50
C SER A 226 19.24 -60.67 41.47
N LEU A 227 20.44 -60.12 41.28
CA LEU A 227 21.71 -60.84 41.33
C LEU A 227 21.92 -61.45 42.73
N ASP A 228 21.84 -60.63 43.78
CA ASP A 228 21.97 -61.06 45.17
C ASP A 228 20.98 -62.19 45.49
N SER A 229 19.71 -62.08 45.04
CA SER A 229 18.70 -63.13 45.19
C SER A 229 19.07 -64.41 44.44
N SER A 230 19.53 -64.31 43.18
CA SER A 230 19.95 -65.47 42.39
C SER A 230 21.19 -66.16 42.96
N GLU A 231 22.15 -65.39 43.47
CA GLU A 231 23.34 -65.92 44.14
C GLU A 231 22.98 -66.63 45.45
N GLN A 232 22.08 -66.05 46.25
CA GLN A 232 21.54 -66.69 47.45
C GLN A 232 20.81 -68.00 47.13
N LYS A 233 19.97 -68.04 46.08
CA LYS A 233 19.31 -69.27 45.63
C LYS A 233 20.32 -70.34 45.23
N LEU A 234 21.36 -69.97 44.47
CA LEU A 234 22.43 -70.88 44.06
C LEU A 234 23.21 -71.40 45.27
N GLN A 235 23.55 -70.52 46.20
CA GLN A 235 24.29 -70.87 47.42
C GLN A 235 23.48 -71.80 48.33
N ALA A 236 22.23 -71.45 48.62
CA ALA A 236 21.31 -72.29 49.39
C ALA A 236 21.13 -73.66 48.75
N TYR A 237 21.03 -73.72 47.42
CA TYR A 237 20.94 -74.99 46.69
C TYR A 237 22.20 -75.84 46.81
N ARG A 238 23.39 -75.22 46.74
CA ARG A 238 24.68 -75.89 46.94
C ARG A 238 24.83 -76.43 48.35
N GLU A 239 24.43 -75.66 49.36
CA GLU A 239 24.47 -76.05 50.77
C GLU A 239 23.49 -77.19 51.07
N GLN A 240 22.24 -77.09 50.61
CA GLN A 240 21.20 -78.12 50.82
C GLN A 240 21.57 -79.48 50.20
N ASN A 241 22.38 -79.49 49.14
CA ASN A 241 22.75 -80.70 48.42
C ASN A 241 24.21 -81.14 48.67
N ASP A 242 24.90 -80.57 49.66
CA ASP A 242 26.31 -80.85 49.99
C ASP A 242 27.28 -80.70 48.79
N LEU A 243 26.92 -79.87 47.82
CA LEU A 243 27.69 -79.67 46.58
C LEU A 243 28.91 -78.77 46.82
N VAL A 244 28.92 -78.00 47.91
CA VAL A 244 30.03 -77.10 48.29
C VAL A 244 31.34 -77.86 48.58
N LYS A 245 31.26 -79.12 49.01
CA LYS A 245 32.43 -79.93 49.40
C LYS A 245 32.94 -80.87 48.31
N THR A 246 32.10 -81.14 47.30
CA THR A 246 32.33 -82.27 46.38
C THR A 246 33.00 -81.84 45.07
N GLY A 247 32.97 -80.55 44.70
CA GLY A 247 33.81 -79.90 43.68
C GLY A 247 33.70 -80.39 42.23
N ASP A 248 33.24 -81.62 42.00
CA ASP A 248 33.36 -82.34 40.74
C ASP A 248 32.13 -83.23 40.51
N VAL A 249 30.96 -82.58 40.39
CA VAL A 249 29.69 -83.24 40.07
C VAL A 249 29.73 -83.86 38.67
N GLU A 250 30.49 -83.23 37.77
CA GLU A 250 30.75 -83.69 36.41
C GLU A 250 31.52 -85.02 36.41
N GLY A 251 32.55 -85.16 37.26
CA GLY A 251 33.25 -86.41 37.51
C GLY A 251 32.36 -87.53 38.07
N ILE A 252 31.43 -87.21 38.97
CA ILE A 252 30.48 -88.20 39.54
C ILE A 252 29.49 -88.71 38.49
N LEU A 253 29.03 -87.85 37.58
CA LEU A 253 28.16 -88.25 36.47
C LEU A 253 28.89 -89.15 35.47
N ALA A 254 30.14 -88.83 35.13
CA ALA A 254 30.97 -89.66 34.26
C ALA A 254 31.21 -91.06 34.85
N LEU A 255 31.46 -91.13 36.17
CA LEU A 255 31.63 -92.39 36.91
C LEU A 255 30.33 -93.21 36.95
N ASN A 256 29.19 -92.56 37.25
CA ASN A 256 27.88 -93.23 37.30
C ASN A 256 27.41 -93.70 35.91
N ALA A 257 27.67 -92.93 34.85
CA ALA A 257 27.37 -93.31 33.48
C ALA A 257 28.16 -94.55 33.05
N LYS A 258 29.45 -94.61 33.40
CA LYS A 258 30.31 -95.77 33.17
C LYS A 258 29.84 -97.00 33.97
N GLN A 259 29.50 -96.82 35.24
CA GLN A 259 28.93 -97.90 36.07
C GLN A 259 27.60 -98.44 35.51
N LEU A 260 26.73 -97.56 35.02
CA LEU A 260 25.48 -97.94 34.36
C LEU A 260 25.71 -98.73 33.08
N GLN A 261 26.71 -98.33 32.28
CA GLN A 261 27.11 -99.06 31.08
C GLN A 261 27.63 -100.47 31.44
N ASP A 262 28.48 -100.59 32.45
CA ASP A 262 29.02 -101.87 32.92
C ASP A 262 27.91 -102.78 33.48
N LEU A 263 26.98 -102.23 34.26
CA LEU A 263 25.84 -102.98 34.81
C LEU A 263 24.84 -103.40 33.73
N SER A 264 24.58 -102.55 32.74
CA SER A 264 23.79 -102.89 31.55
C SER A 264 24.40 -104.06 30.80
N GLN A 265 25.72 -104.06 30.62
CA GLN A 265 26.43 -105.17 29.97
C GLN A 265 26.34 -106.46 30.79
N ARG A 266 26.42 -106.40 32.13
CA ARG A 266 26.23 -107.57 33.01
C ARG A 266 24.81 -108.11 32.96
N GLN A 267 23.80 -107.24 32.93
CA GLN A 267 22.39 -107.62 32.79
C GLN A 267 22.16 -108.37 31.47
N ILE A 268 22.67 -107.83 30.36
CA ILE A 268 22.58 -108.46 29.04
C ILE A 268 23.24 -109.85 29.06
N GLN A 269 24.40 -110.00 29.70
CA GLN A 269 25.08 -111.30 29.83
C GLN A 269 24.29 -112.28 30.71
N ALA A 270 23.76 -111.85 31.84
CA ALA A 270 22.94 -112.69 32.71
C ALA A 270 21.63 -113.12 32.03
N GLN A 271 21.00 -112.22 31.28
CA GLN A 271 19.80 -112.50 30.49
C GLN A 271 20.08 -113.51 29.39
N PHE A 272 21.22 -113.37 28.71
CA PHE A 272 21.68 -114.33 27.71
C PHE A 272 21.93 -115.72 28.34
N LYS A 273 22.64 -115.80 29.47
CA LYS A 273 22.87 -117.05 30.20
C LYS A 273 21.57 -117.74 30.61
N LEU A 274 20.60 -116.99 31.15
CA LEU A 274 19.28 -117.53 31.52
C LEU A 274 18.56 -118.07 30.28
N SER A 275 18.61 -117.37 29.15
CA SER A 275 18.03 -117.80 27.87
C SER A 275 18.66 -119.09 27.32
N GLU A 276 19.96 -119.31 27.54
CA GLU A 276 20.61 -120.56 27.16
C GLU A 276 20.22 -121.74 28.07
N ILE A 277 20.15 -121.50 29.38
CA ILE A 277 19.80 -122.52 30.38
C ILE A 277 18.31 -122.90 30.28
N SER A 278 17.42 -121.94 30.01
CA SER A 278 15.97 -122.15 29.84
C SER A 278 15.61 -123.05 28.66
N LYS A 279 16.44 -123.08 27.62
CA LYS A 279 16.28 -124.00 26.47
C LYS A 279 16.57 -125.45 26.82
N ARG A 280 17.39 -125.70 27.86
CA ARG A 280 17.87 -127.05 28.22
C ARG A 280 17.21 -127.62 29.48
N TYR A 281 16.78 -126.77 30.41
CA TYR A 281 16.25 -127.19 31.71
C TYR A 281 14.90 -126.53 32.00
N GLY A 282 14.01 -127.26 32.69
CA GLY A 282 12.73 -126.73 33.14
C GLY A 282 12.86 -125.74 34.32
N PRO A 283 11.80 -124.96 34.63
CA PRO A 283 11.86 -123.82 35.56
C PRO A 283 12.19 -124.16 37.02
N LYS A 284 12.15 -125.44 37.41
CA LYS A 284 12.48 -125.90 38.78
C LYS A 284 13.92 -126.43 38.94
N HIS A 285 14.72 -126.42 37.88
CA HIS A 285 16.07 -126.98 37.90
C HIS A 285 17.06 -126.04 38.64
N PRO A 286 17.97 -126.56 39.50
CA PRO A 286 18.89 -125.72 40.28
C PRO A 286 19.70 -124.72 39.45
N ALA A 287 20.18 -125.13 38.27
CA ALA A 287 20.94 -124.25 37.37
C ALA A 287 20.09 -123.12 36.74
N TYR A 288 18.78 -123.34 36.53
CA TYR A 288 17.87 -122.29 36.04
C TYR A 288 17.61 -121.25 37.14
N VAL A 289 17.30 -121.72 38.36
CA VAL A 289 17.09 -120.85 39.52
C VAL A 289 18.34 -120.00 39.81
N GLN A 290 19.55 -120.57 39.66
CA GLN A 290 20.80 -119.82 39.82
C GLN A 290 20.96 -118.70 38.77
N ALA A 291 20.73 -118.99 37.49
CA ALA A 291 20.80 -117.98 36.45
C ALA A 291 19.70 -116.92 36.55
N GLU A 292 18.52 -117.29 37.05
CA GLU A 292 17.41 -116.37 37.32
C GLU A 292 17.74 -115.45 38.50
N MET A 293 18.39 -115.96 39.54
CA MET A 293 18.92 -115.15 40.64
C MET A 293 20.01 -114.18 40.15
N GLU A 294 20.95 -114.62 39.29
CA GLU A 294 21.97 -113.75 38.69
C GLU A 294 21.34 -112.61 37.86
N LEU A 295 20.29 -112.90 37.09
CA LEU A 295 19.58 -111.88 36.31
C LEU A 295 18.80 -110.91 37.22
N ASN A 296 18.07 -111.42 38.22
CA ASN A 296 17.34 -110.58 39.16
C ASN A 296 18.30 -109.68 39.97
N GLU A 297 19.46 -110.19 40.37
CA GLU A 297 20.50 -109.41 41.03
C GLU A 297 21.01 -108.28 40.12
N ALA A 298 21.29 -108.58 38.85
CA ALA A 298 21.69 -107.59 37.86
C ALA A 298 20.59 -106.54 37.57
N ASP A 299 19.32 -106.96 37.48
CA ASP A 299 18.14 -106.09 37.29
C ASP A 299 17.93 -105.15 38.49
N MET A 300 18.09 -105.66 39.70
CA MET A 300 18.02 -104.84 40.92
C MET A 300 19.18 -103.84 40.97
N ALA A 301 20.40 -104.27 40.66
CA ALA A 301 21.58 -103.41 40.65
C ALA A 301 21.47 -102.28 39.62
N ILE A 302 21.03 -102.57 38.39
CA ILE A 302 20.85 -101.53 37.35
C ILE A 302 19.70 -100.57 37.70
N THR A 303 18.61 -101.07 38.28
CA THR A 303 17.48 -100.23 38.70
C THR A 303 17.88 -99.27 39.82
N GLN A 304 18.68 -99.75 40.78
CA GLN A 304 19.26 -98.92 41.84
C GLN A 304 20.22 -97.87 41.27
N ALA A 305 21.17 -98.27 40.42
CA ALA A 305 22.10 -97.36 39.76
C ALA A 305 21.38 -96.30 38.91
N ARG A 306 20.32 -96.67 38.19
CA ARG A 306 19.53 -95.75 37.37
C ARG A 306 18.78 -94.73 38.22
N LYS A 307 18.22 -95.13 39.36
CA LYS A 307 17.59 -94.20 40.32
C LYS A 307 18.61 -93.18 40.87
N ILE A 308 19.81 -93.64 41.23
CA ILE A 308 20.89 -92.77 41.71
C ILE A 308 21.30 -91.79 40.60
N ALA A 309 21.60 -92.28 39.40
CA ALA A 309 21.99 -91.43 38.28
C ALA A 309 20.92 -90.40 37.88
N MET A 310 19.64 -90.78 37.85
CA MET A 310 18.54 -89.83 37.59
C MET A 310 18.42 -88.77 38.68
N SER A 311 18.67 -89.12 39.95
CA SER A 311 18.64 -88.16 41.05
C SER A 311 19.81 -87.16 40.98
N VAL A 312 21.01 -87.61 40.58
CA VAL A 312 22.18 -86.76 40.37
C VAL A 312 21.98 -85.86 39.14
N ALA A 313 21.52 -86.41 38.03
CA ALA A 313 21.24 -85.65 36.81
C ALA A 313 20.18 -84.54 37.03
N ARG A 314 19.15 -84.82 37.84
CA ARG A 314 18.15 -83.80 38.21
C ARG A 314 18.77 -82.67 39.04
N LYS A 315 19.71 -82.99 39.94
CA LYS A 315 20.39 -81.98 40.74
C LYS A 315 21.32 -81.11 39.90
N GLU A 316 22.05 -81.72 38.98
CA GLU A 316 22.96 -81.02 38.07
C GLU A 316 22.20 -80.05 37.13
N PHE A 317 21.10 -80.51 36.54
CA PHE A 317 20.30 -79.64 35.66
C PHE A 317 19.81 -78.39 36.42
N ARG A 318 19.34 -78.56 37.66
CA ARG A 318 18.90 -77.42 38.49
C ARG A 318 20.06 -76.52 38.90
N LEU A 319 21.23 -77.07 39.16
CA LEU A 319 22.46 -76.30 39.44
C LEU A 319 22.84 -75.44 38.22
N GLN A 320 22.87 -76.03 37.02
CA GLN A 320 23.17 -75.30 35.78
C GLN A 320 22.14 -74.21 35.48
N GLU A 321 20.86 -74.46 35.74
CA GLU A 321 19.81 -73.46 35.60
C GLU A 321 20.05 -72.24 36.50
N LEU A 322 20.35 -72.47 37.79
CA LEU A 322 20.66 -71.41 38.76
C LEU A 322 21.97 -70.69 38.44
N MET A 323 23.00 -71.41 38.00
CA MET A 323 24.26 -70.81 37.55
C MET A 323 24.06 -69.91 36.34
N ARG A 324 23.25 -70.34 35.37
CA ARG A 324 22.90 -69.52 34.20
C ARG A 324 22.11 -68.28 34.60
N GLU A 325 21.20 -68.38 35.57
CA GLU A 325 20.44 -67.24 36.10
C GLU A 325 21.40 -66.20 36.73
N VAL A 326 22.32 -66.64 37.59
CA VAL A 326 23.36 -65.78 38.20
C VAL A 326 24.24 -65.13 37.13
N GLU A 327 24.77 -65.92 36.19
CA GLU A 327 25.66 -65.43 35.13
C GLU A 327 24.95 -64.40 34.24
N THR A 328 23.67 -64.62 33.93
CA THR A 328 22.86 -63.67 33.15
C THR A 328 22.67 -62.37 33.92
N ASN A 329 22.30 -62.43 35.20
CA ASN A 329 22.11 -61.25 36.04
C ASN A 329 23.42 -60.48 36.23
N ARG A 330 24.55 -61.18 36.38
CA ARG A 330 25.89 -60.60 36.53
C ARG A 330 26.31 -59.86 35.26
N ASN A 331 26.18 -60.52 34.10
CA ASN A 331 26.51 -59.89 32.82
C ASN A 331 25.64 -58.65 32.55
N LEU A 332 24.34 -58.71 32.88
CA LEU A 332 23.46 -57.54 32.78
C LEU A 332 23.91 -56.43 33.74
N TYR A 333 24.21 -56.77 35.00
CA TYR A 333 24.71 -55.81 35.98
C TYR A 333 25.99 -55.11 35.51
N ASP A 334 27.00 -55.86 35.06
CA ASP A 334 28.29 -55.32 34.60
C ASP A 334 28.12 -54.46 33.34
N THR A 335 27.25 -54.87 32.42
CA THR A 335 26.90 -54.08 31.23
C THR A 335 26.29 -52.74 31.62
N PHE A 336 25.26 -52.73 32.47
CA PHE A 336 24.60 -51.50 32.92
C PHE A 336 25.53 -50.61 33.76
N PHE A 337 26.36 -51.20 34.61
CA PHE A 337 27.37 -50.48 35.37
C PHE A 337 28.37 -49.76 34.45
N THR A 338 28.82 -50.43 33.39
CA THR A 338 29.71 -49.86 32.39
C THR A 338 29.03 -48.72 31.64
N ARG A 339 27.75 -48.90 31.24
CA ARG A 339 26.95 -47.84 30.61
C ARG A 339 26.78 -46.61 31.50
N ILE A 340 26.53 -46.79 32.80
CA ILE A 340 26.45 -45.67 33.76
C ILE A 340 27.80 -44.96 33.87
N LYS A 341 28.91 -45.70 33.91
CA LYS A 341 30.26 -45.12 33.97
C LYS A 341 30.57 -44.29 32.72
N GLU A 342 30.25 -44.80 31.53
CA GLU A 342 30.36 -44.08 30.26
C GLU A 342 29.48 -42.82 30.23
N ALA A 343 28.22 -42.93 30.69
CA ALA A 343 27.28 -41.81 30.74
C ALA A 343 27.76 -40.68 31.68
N ASN A 344 28.26 -41.04 32.87
CA ASN A 344 28.79 -40.07 33.84
C ASN A 344 30.08 -39.37 33.35
N GLN A 345 30.94 -40.07 32.61
CA GLN A 345 32.12 -39.46 32.00
C GLN A 345 31.73 -38.48 30.87
N THR A 346 30.70 -38.81 30.10
CA THR A 346 30.21 -37.96 29.01
C THR A 346 29.58 -36.66 29.53
N ARG A 347 28.96 -36.67 30.71
CA ARG A 347 28.35 -35.48 31.35
C ARG A 347 29.33 -34.30 31.51
N GLN A 348 30.63 -34.54 31.61
CA GLN A 348 31.65 -33.47 31.74
C GLN A 348 32.06 -32.84 30.40
N LEU A 349 31.73 -33.48 29.27
CA LEU A 349 32.14 -33.07 27.90
C LEU A 349 30.99 -32.45 27.09
N GLU A 350 29.87 -32.14 27.75
CA GLU A 350 28.67 -31.60 27.13
C GLU A 350 28.91 -30.18 26.57
N THR A 351 29.37 -30.09 25.32
CA THR A 351 29.40 -28.83 24.56
C THR A 351 28.00 -28.52 24.03
N ALA A 352 27.55 -27.28 24.14
CA ALA A 352 26.30 -26.86 23.51
C ALA A 352 26.33 -27.11 21.99
N ASN A 353 25.21 -27.60 21.45
CA ASN A 353 25.03 -27.82 20.01
C ASN A 353 24.89 -26.51 19.21
N ALA A 354 25.07 -25.37 19.86
CA ALA A 354 25.08 -24.07 19.21
C ALA A 354 26.26 -23.23 19.69
N ARG A 355 26.87 -22.49 18.78
CA ARG A 355 27.96 -21.56 19.08
C ARG A 355 27.79 -20.25 18.34
N VAL A 356 28.16 -19.16 19.00
CA VAL A 356 28.18 -17.84 18.37
C VAL A 356 29.35 -17.76 17.41
N VAL A 357 29.06 -17.49 16.14
CA VAL A 357 30.07 -17.32 15.08
C VAL A 357 30.52 -15.87 15.01
N ASP A 358 29.56 -14.96 15.05
CA ASP A 358 29.79 -13.51 14.98
C ASP A 358 28.90 -12.81 16.02
N GLN A 359 29.50 -12.00 16.88
CA GLN A 359 28.80 -11.28 17.95
C GLN A 359 28.15 -10.00 17.42
N ALA A 360 26.99 -9.64 17.98
CA ALA A 360 26.34 -8.38 17.64
C ALA A 360 27.16 -7.19 18.14
N VAL A 361 27.58 -6.34 17.20
CA VAL A 361 28.24 -5.06 17.47
C VAL A 361 27.21 -3.93 17.48
N VAL A 362 27.49 -2.86 18.22
CA VAL A 362 26.67 -1.64 18.26
C VAL A 362 26.64 -0.98 16.89
N SER A 363 25.45 -0.88 16.28
CA SER A 363 25.29 -0.27 14.96
C SER A 363 25.46 1.25 15.00
N SER A 364 26.29 1.79 14.10
CA SER A 364 26.51 3.23 13.95
C SER A 364 25.46 3.92 13.07
N ILE A 365 24.77 3.16 12.20
CA ILE A 365 23.88 3.68 11.16
C ILE A 365 22.44 3.25 11.47
N PRO A 366 21.45 4.17 11.44
CA PRO A 366 20.05 3.80 11.63
C PRO A 366 19.49 3.08 10.41
N VAL A 367 18.66 2.06 10.65
CA VAL A 367 17.99 1.28 9.62
C VAL A 367 16.63 1.90 9.24
N LYS A 368 15.96 2.56 10.18
CA LYS A 368 14.67 3.24 9.94
C LYS A 368 14.63 4.63 10.60
N PRO A 369 13.87 5.58 10.03
CA PRO A 369 13.28 5.56 8.68
C PRO A 369 14.35 5.79 7.60
N ASN A 370 14.15 5.23 6.40
CA ASN A 370 15.03 5.52 5.27
C ASN A 370 14.71 6.92 4.72
N LYS A 371 15.39 7.94 5.28
CA LYS A 371 15.09 9.36 5.07
C LYS A 371 15.04 9.73 3.58
N LYS A 372 15.96 9.21 2.78
CA LYS A 372 16.03 9.47 1.34
C LYS A 372 14.82 8.93 0.59
N LEU A 373 14.46 7.67 0.85
CA LEU A 373 13.34 7.02 0.19
C LEU A 373 12.01 7.68 0.56
N ALA A 374 11.81 8.02 1.83
CA ALA A 374 10.58 8.69 2.29
C ALA A 374 10.39 10.06 1.62
N VAL A 375 11.46 10.87 1.52
CA VAL A 375 11.42 12.18 0.87
C VAL A 375 11.17 12.07 -0.63
N VAL A 376 11.83 11.13 -1.32
CA VAL A 376 11.61 10.88 -2.75
C VAL A 376 10.17 10.44 -3.01
N LEU A 377 9.64 9.53 -2.18
CA LEU A 377 8.26 9.06 -2.31
C LEU A 377 7.25 10.21 -2.09
N ALA A 378 7.47 11.07 -1.09
CA ALA A 378 6.63 12.23 -0.84
C ALA A 378 6.66 13.23 -2.01
N PHE A 379 7.82 13.46 -2.62
CA PHE A 379 7.96 14.31 -3.80
C PHE A 379 7.21 13.75 -5.01
N VAL A 380 7.36 12.46 -5.32
CA VAL A 380 6.67 11.82 -6.44
C VAL A 380 5.15 11.84 -6.25
N LEU A 381 4.68 11.50 -5.04
CA LEU A 381 3.24 11.46 -4.74
C LEU A 381 2.63 12.86 -4.83
N SER A 382 3.32 13.89 -4.30
CA SER A 382 2.84 15.27 -4.37
C SER A 382 2.82 15.82 -5.80
N LEU A 383 3.76 15.43 -6.66
CA LEU A 383 3.75 15.79 -8.08
C LEU A 383 2.55 15.15 -8.80
N MET A 384 2.27 13.86 -8.54
CA MET A 384 1.10 13.19 -9.10
C MET A 384 -0.21 13.85 -8.67
N ILE A 385 -0.36 14.16 -7.38
CA ILE A 385 -1.53 14.88 -6.86
C ILE A 385 -1.63 16.27 -7.48
N GLY A 386 -0.52 16.99 -7.64
CA GLY A 386 -0.50 18.31 -8.28
C GLY A 386 -0.96 18.25 -9.73
N VAL A 387 -0.50 17.26 -10.50
CA VAL A 387 -0.97 17.04 -11.88
C VAL A 387 -2.46 16.72 -11.91
N LEU A 388 -2.94 15.81 -11.06
CA LEU A 388 -4.36 15.47 -10.95
C LEU A 388 -5.22 16.71 -10.62
N LEU A 389 -4.77 17.52 -9.67
CA LEU A 389 -5.44 18.75 -9.27
C LEU A 389 -5.47 19.77 -10.42
N ALA A 390 -4.40 19.87 -11.22
CA ALA A 390 -4.37 20.73 -12.40
C ALA A 390 -5.42 20.32 -13.44
N PHE A 391 -5.58 19.02 -13.68
CA PHE A 391 -6.66 18.50 -14.55
C PHE A 391 -8.04 18.77 -13.98
N LEU A 392 -8.22 18.59 -12.67
CA LEU A 392 -9.50 18.89 -12.01
C LEU A 392 -9.87 20.37 -12.12
N LEU A 393 -8.90 21.27 -11.92
CA LEU A 393 -9.11 22.72 -12.05
C LEU A 393 -9.43 23.11 -13.50
N ASP A 394 -8.80 22.48 -14.50
CA ASP A 394 -9.10 22.74 -15.91
C ASP A 394 -10.46 22.18 -16.33
N TYR A 395 -10.84 20.99 -15.83
CA TYR A 395 -12.15 20.39 -16.08
C TYR A 395 -13.32 21.24 -15.53
N LEU A 396 -13.10 21.94 -14.41
CA LEU A 396 -14.09 22.83 -13.81
C LEU A 396 -14.16 24.21 -14.51
N ASP A 397 -13.21 24.56 -15.38
CA ASP A 397 -13.24 25.81 -16.15
C ASP A 397 -14.19 25.70 -17.35
N SER A 398 -15.28 26.48 -17.33
CA SER A 398 -16.36 26.46 -18.33
C SER A 398 -16.44 27.75 -19.16
N THR A 399 -15.29 28.39 -19.41
CA THR A 399 -15.19 29.66 -20.15
C THR A 399 -14.73 29.49 -21.60
N PHE A 400 -15.09 30.44 -22.48
CA PHE A 400 -14.66 30.46 -23.89
C PHE A 400 -13.15 30.72 -24.00
N LYS A 401 -12.41 29.84 -24.70
CA LYS A 401 -10.97 29.96 -24.92
C LYS A 401 -10.61 30.31 -26.36
N GLY A 402 -11.45 29.95 -27.33
CA GLY A 402 -11.18 30.20 -28.74
C GLY A 402 -12.40 30.27 -29.65
N ALA A 403 -12.15 30.40 -30.95
CA ALA A 403 -13.17 30.49 -31.99
C ALA A 403 -14.04 29.23 -32.07
N GLU A 404 -13.40 28.06 -32.02
CA GLU A 404 -14.04 26.75 -32.08
C GLU A 404 -15.05 26.55 -30.95
N ASP A 405 -14.75 27.06 -29.74
CA ASP A 405 -15.65 26.98 -28.60
C ASP A 405 -16.97 27.72 -28.83
N VAL A 406 -16.95 28.82 -29.60
CA VAL A 406 -18.12 29.65 -29.86
C VAL A 406 -19.08 28.89 -30.79
N GLU A 407 -18.59 28.44 -31.93
CA GLU A 407 -19.43 27.78 -32.94
C GLU A 407 -19.92 26.41 -32.45
N ALA A 408 -19.03 25.60 -31.86
CA ALA A 408 -19.38 24.25 -31.40
C ALA A 408 -20.39 24.25 -30.23
N ARG A 409 -20.34 25.26 -29.34
CA ARG A 409 -21.16 25.28 -28.12
C ARG A 409 -22.37 26.18 -28.18
N LEU A 410 -22.34 27.26 -28.98
CA LEU A 410 -23.44 28.20 -29.12
C LEU A 410 -24.25 27.99 -30.41
N GLY A 411 -23.68 27.32 -31.43
CA GLY A 411 -24.36 27.09 -32.72
C GLY A 411 -24.63 28.37 -33.51
N ILE A 412 -23.86 29.44 -33.27
CA ILE A 412 -23.96 30.73 -33.96
C ILE A 412 -22.58 31.05 -34.54
N ALA A 413 -22.58 31.63 -35.75
CA ALA A 413 -21.36 32.03 -36.45
C ALA A 413 -20.52 33.02 -35.65
N LEU A 414 -19.19 32.85 -35.68
CA LEU A 414 -18.24 33.80 -35.13
C LEU A 414 -17.94 34.90 -36.17
N LEU A 415 -18.28 36.15 -35.86
CA LEU A 415 -17.99 37.30 -36.72
C LEU A 415 -16.52 37.74 -36.64
N GLY A 416 -15.87 37.54 -35.49
CA GLY A 416 -14.47 37.88 -35.32
C GLY A 416 -13.97 37.82 -33.89
N LEU A 417 -12.65 37.96 -33.75
CA LEU A 417 -11.90 37.88 -32.50
C LEU A 417 -11.23 39.22 -32.23
N LEU A 418 -11.53 39.87 -31.09
CA LEU A 418 -10.88 41.13 -30.73
C LEU A 418 -9.73 40.91 -29.74
N PRO A 419 -8.51 41.39 -30.02
CA PRO A 419 -7.35 41.20 -29.15
C PRO A 419 -7.48 41.92 -27.81
N VAL A 420 -6.80 41.40 -26.79
CA VAL A 420 -6.50 42.18 -25.58
C VAL A 420 -5.51 43.28 -25.91
N ILE A 421 -5.92 44.54 -25.76
CA ILE A 421 -5.04 45.70 -25.86
C ILE A 421 -4.21 45.81 -24.57
N LYS A 422 -2.90 45.56 -24.66
CA LYS A 422 -1.96 45.73 -23.54
C LYS A 422 -1.58 47.22 -23.43
N GLY A 423 -2.03 47.93 -22.38
CA GLY A 423 -1.51 49.27 -22.07
C GLY A 423 -2.50 50.44 -21.91
N GLY A 424 -3.81 50.24 -21.82
CA GLY A 424 -4.80 51.34 -21.78
C GLY A 424 -5.19 51.86 -20.38
N LYS A 425 -4.24 52.33 -19.58
CA LYS A 425 -4.53 53.17 -18.39
C LYS A 425 -3.53 54.33 -18.32
N LYS A 426 -3.67 55.29 -19.23
CA LYS A 426 -3.15 56.64 -19.04
C LYS A 426 -4.19 57.64 -19.58
N ASP A 427 -4.61 58.51 -18.66
CA ASP A 427 -5.19 59.83 -18.86
C ASP A 427 -6.54 59.96 -19.60
N GLY A 428 -7.58 60.23 -18.82
CA GLY A 428 -8.62 61.25 -19.07
C GLY A 428 -9.56 61.14 -20.28
N CYS A 429 -9.03 60.94 -21.49
CA CYS A 429 -9.76 60.95 -22.76
C CYS A 429 -9.39 59.70 -23.53
N ALA A 430 -10.29 58.72 -23.58
CA ALA A 430 -10.10 57.55 -24.41
C ALA A 430 -10.43 57.94 -25.85
N GLN A 431 -9.42 58.19 -26.69
CA GLN A 431 -9.67 58.16 -28.13
C GLN A 431 -10.18 56.77 -28.54
N PRO A 432 -11.00 56.65 -29.59
CA PRO A 432 -11.45 55.35 -30.05
C PRO A 432 -10.26 54.51 -30.50
N THR A 433 -10.08 53.34 -29.89
CA THR A 433 -8.93 52.43 -30.12
C THR A 433 -8.65 52.14 -31.60
N PHE A 434 -9.67 52.10 -32.45
CA PHE A 434 -9.56 51.84 -33.89
C PHE A 434 -8.76 52.92 -34.64
N LEU A 435 -8.73 54.14 -34.14
CA LEU A 435 -8.06 55.29 -34.77
C LEU A 435 -6.61 55.48 -34.30
N GLU A 436 -6.13 54.65 -33.37
CA GLU A 436 -4.74 54.70 -32.93
C GLU A 436 -3.82 53.88 -33.85
N ASP A 437 -2.90 54.55 -34.55
CA ASP A 437 -1.95 53.95 -35.50
C ASP A 437 -1.09 52.81 -34.91
N ASN A 438 -0.89 52.80 -33.59
CA ASN A 438 -0.07 51.80 -32.87
C ASN A 438 -0.84 50.52 -32.51
N LYS A 439 -2.08 50.33 -32.99
CA LYS A 439 -2.95 49.19 -32.65
C LYS A 439 -3.52 48.48 -33.87
N GLN A 440 -2.68 48.25 -34.88
CA GLN A 440 -3.05 47.63 -36.17
C GLN A 440 -3.76 46.29 -36.04
N GLU A 441 -3.34 45.41 -35.11
CA GLU A 441 -4.00 44.11 -34.88
C GLU A 441 -5.48 44.25 -34.49
N PHE A 442 -5.81 45.27 -33.69
CA PHE A 442 -7.20 45.54 -33.28
C PHE A 442 -8.01 46.14 -34.44
N ALA A 443 -7.39 47.03 -35.23
CA ALA A 443 -8.05 47.64 -36.39
C ALA A 443 -8.37 46.60 -37.48
N GLU A 444 -7.45 45.69 -37.80
CA GLU A 444 -7.68 44.59 -38.74
C GLU A 444 -8.77 43.61 -38.26
N ALA A 445 -8.77 43.29 -36.96
CA ALA A 445 -9.84 42.48 -36.38
C ALA A 445 -11.21 43.16 -36.52
N MET A 446 -11.28 44.48 -36.34
CA MET A 446 -12.53 45.24 -36.52
C MET A 446 -12.94 45.35 -38.00
N ARG A 447 -12.00 45.51 -38.94
CA ARG A 447 -12.27 45.43 -40.39
C ARG A 447 -12.82 44.07 -40.80
N THR A 448 -12.33 43.00 -40.17
CA THR A 448 -12.86 41.65 -40.39
C THR A 448 -14.28 41.52 -39.87
N ILE A 449 -14.57 41.99 -38.64
CA ILE A 449 -15.93 42.01 -38.10
C ILE A 449 -16.86 42.83 -38.99
N ARG A 450 -16.44 44.02 -39.45
CA ARG A 450 -17.19 44.85 -40.40
C ARG A 450 -17.56 44.06 -41.66
N THR A 451 -16.58 43.38 -42.25
CA THR A 451 -16.78 42.57 -43.45
C THR A 451 -17.78 41.44 -43.18
N GLY A 452 -17.66 40.75 -42.04
CA GLY A 452 -18.62 39.72 -41.61
C GLY A 452 -20.05 40.25 -41.46
N VAL A 453 -20.22 41.44 -40.88
CA VAL A 453 -21.53 42.10 -40.73
C VAL A 453 -22.11 42.57 -42.08
N MET A 454 -21.27 42.99 -43.02
CA MET A 454 -21.72 43.34 -44.37
C MET A 454 -22.12 42.09 -45.18
N LEU A 455 -21.41 40.98 -45.00
CA LEU A 455 -21.68 39.72 -45.71
C LEU A 455 -22.80 38.87 -45.08
N SER A 456 -23.18 39.12 -43.83
CA SER A 456 -24.24 38.34 -43.16
C SER A 456 -25.62 38.51 -43.81
N SER A 457 -25.81 39.56 -44.62
CA SER A 457 -26.97 39.72 -45.49
C SER A 457 -26.62 40.59 -46.70
N ILE A 458 -26.24 39.93 -47.79
CA ILE A 458 -25.84 40.58 -49.06
C ILE A 458 -27.05 41.20 -49.77
N ASP A 459 -28.19 40.50 -49.74
CA ASP A 459 -29.40 40.93 -50.47
C ASP A 459 -30.18 42.04 -49.74
N THR A 460 -30.05 42.12 -48.41
CA THR A 460 -30.70 43.16 -47.59
C THR A 460 -29.73 43.66 -46.51
N PRO A 461 -28.99 44.74 -46.78
CA PRO A 461 -28.02 45.28 -45.82
C PRO A 461 -28.67 45.56 -44.47
N HIS A 462 -28.06 45.08 -43.39
CA HIS A 462 -28.59 45.28 -42.04
C HIS A 462 -28.46 46.75 -41.61
N GLN A 463 -29.48 47.56 -41.88
CA GLN A 463 -29.45 48.99 -41.55
C GLN A 463 -29.36 49.23 -40.05
N ILE A 464 -30.19 48.57 -39.23
CA ILE A 464 -30.18 48.70 -37.76
C ILE A 464 -29.47 47.50 -37.14
N VAL A 465 -28.32 47.75 -36.52
CA VAL A 465 -27.47 46.73 -35.88
C VAL A 465 -27.39 46.98 -34.37
N VAL A 466 -27.89 46.05 -33.57
CA VAL A 466 -27.80 46.12 -32.11
C VAL A 466 -26.63 45.30 -31.60
N VAL A 467 -25.79 45.92 -30.76
CA VAL A 467 -24.68 45.24 -30.07
C VAL A 467 -25.08 45.02 -28.61
N THR A 468 -25.09 43.76 -28.18
CA THR A 468 -25.44 43.39 -26.79
C THR A 468 -24.51 42.31 -26.25
N SER A 469 -24.66 41.96 -24.97
CA SER A 469 -23.82 40.96 -24.30
C SER A 469 -24.60 40.18 -23.24
N SER A 470 -23.97 39.18 -22.60
CA SER A 470 -24.54 38.47 -21.46
C SER A 470 -24.56 39.36 -20.22
N VAL A 471 -23.40 39.91 -19.87
CA VAL A 471 -23.14 40.62 -18.61
C VAL A 471 -22.33 41.90 -18.81
N PRO A 472 -22.34 42.82 -17.83
CA PRO A 472 -21.54 44.03 -17.90
C PRO A 472 -20.03 43.73 -18.04
N GLY A 473 -19.32 44.56 -18.81
CA GLY A 473 -17.86 44.48 -18.92
C GLY A 473 -17.31 43.50 -19.96
N GLU A 474 -18.16 42.98 -20.86
CA GLU A 474 -17.74 42.17 -22.01
C GLU A 474 -17.22 42.99 -23.19
N GLY A 475 -17.40 44.31 -23.15
CA GLY A 475 -16.90 45.26 -24.15
C GLY A 475 -17.85 45.54 -25.31
N LYS A 476 -19.16 45.50 -25.04
CA LYS A 476 -20.24 45.93 -25.95
C LYS A 476 -20.00 47.34 -26.52
N THR A 477 -19.82 48.35 -25.66
CA THR A 477 -19.55 49.75 -26.05
C THR A 477 -18.28 49.91 -26.87
N THR A 478 -17.22 49.19 -26.49
CA THR A 478 -15.97 49.18 -27.28
C THR A 478 -16.22 48.57 -28.65
N THR A 479 -17.00 47.49 -28.74
CA THR A 479 -17.30 46.83 -30.02
C THR A 479 -18.20 47.70 -30.88
N SER A 480 -19.28 48.27 -30.34
CA SER A 480 -20.23 49.13 -31.06
C SER A 480 -19.58 50.41 -31.57
N LEU A 481 -18.80 51.11 -30.75
CA LEU A 481 -18.08 52.31 -31.18
C LEU A 481 -17.08 52.03 -32.30
N ASN A 482 -16.22 51.03 -32.13
CA ASN A 482 -15.20 50.73 -33.14
C ASN A 482 -15.79 50.09 -34.40
N LEU A 483 -16.91 49.37 -34.29
CA LEU A 483 -17.65 48.88 -35.46
C LEU A 483 -18.29 50.04 -36.23
N ALA A 484 -18.89 51.01 -35.53
CA ALA A 484 -19.45 52.20 -36.15
C ALA A 484 -18.37 52.99 -36.91
N LEU A 485 -17.20 53.20 -36.30
CA LEU A 485 -16.05 53.86 -36.94
C LEU A 485 -15.56 53.09 -38.17
N ALA A 486 -15.50 51.76 -38.09
CA ALA A 486 -15.09 50.96 -39.23
C ALA A 486 -16.11 51.04 -40.39
N LEU A 487 -17.41 51.08 -40.09
CA LEU A 487 -18.48 51.24 -41.09
C LEU A 487 -18.53 52.67 -41.67
N GLY A 488 -18.24 53.70 -40.86
CA GLY A 488 -18.17 55.12 -41.24
C GLY A 488 -17.16 55.47 -42.33
N GLN A 489 -16.19 54.58 -42.56
CA GLN A 489 -15.25 54.70 -43.68
C GLN A 489 -15.89 54.44 -45.05
N MET A 490 -17.07 53.80 -45.09
CA MET A 490 -17.71 53.34 -46.32
C MET A 490 -19.16 53.82 -46.45
N GLU A 491 -19.85 54.05 -45.34
CA GLU A 491 -21.29 54.35 -45.26
C GLU A 491 -21.53 55.56 -44.35
N LYS A 492 -22.70 56.22 -44.47
CA LYS A 492 -23.10 57.24 -43.50
C LYS A 492 -23.68 56.56 -42.24
N VAL A 493 -22.94 56.62 -41.13
CA VAL A 493 -23.24 55.82 -39.93
C VAL A 493 -23.61 56.70 -38.72
N LEU A 494 -24.66 56.27 -38.00
CA LEU A 494 -25.05 56.80 -36.70
C LEU A 494 -24.81 55.76 -35.59
N LEU A 495 -24.06 56.14 -34.55
CA LEU A 495 -23.94 55.37 -33.31
C LEU A 495 -24.92 55.91 -32.27
N ILE A 496 -25.77 55.06 -31.70
CA ILE A 496 -26.73 55.43 -30.66
C ILE A 496 -26.36 54.72 -29.34
N ASP A 497 -26.13 55.50 -28.28
CA ASP A 497 -25.97 54.97 -26.92
C ASP A 497 -27.34 54.79 -26.26
N THR A 498 -27.81 53.54 -26.20
CA THR A 498 -29.07 53.17 -25.54
C THR A 498 -28.87 52.58 -24.15
N ASP A 499 -27.63 52.40 -23.69
CA ASP A 499 -27.34 52.00 -22.31
C ASP A 499 -27.42 53.22 -21.37
N MET A 500 -28.64 53.74 -21.22
CA MET A 500 -28.91 54.90 -20.35
C MET A 500 -28.67 54.60 -18.87
N ARG A 501 -28.48 53.32 -18.49
CA ARG A 501 -28.19 52.94 -17.10
C ARG A 501 -26.73 53.17 -16.75
N ARG A 502 -25.82 52.92 -17.70
CA ARG A 502 -24.39 53.14 -17.57
C ARG A 502 -23.81 53.71 -18.88
N PRO A 503 -24.17 54.96 -19.22
CA PRO A 503 -23.77 55.55 -20.49
C PRO A 503 -22.24 55.66 -20.54
N SER A 504 -21.67 55.25 -21.67
CA SER A 504 -20.21 55.16 -21.80
C SER A 504 -19.69 55.63 -23.15
N VAL A 505 -20.56 55.80 -24.15
CA VAL A 505 -20.19 56.31 -25.47
C VAL A 505 -19.78 57.77 -25.38
N ALA A 506 -20.53 58.62 -24.65
CA ALA A 506 -20.21 60.04 -24.52
C ALA A 506 -18.77 60.26 -24.00
N LYS A 507 -18.40 59.55 -22.93
CA LYS A 507 -17.06 59.58 -22.36
C LYS A 507 -15.99 59.04 -23.33
N ALA A 508 -16.31 57.99 -24.09
CA ALA A 508 -15.41 57.39 -25.08
C ALA A 508 -15.22 58.24 -26.35
N CYS A 509 -16.12 59.21 -26.60
CA CYS A 509 -16.01 60.12 -27.74
C CYS A 509 -15.57 61.54 -27.33
N GLY A 510 -15.22 61.76 -26.06
CA GLY A 510 -14.86 63.10 -25.54
C GLY A 510 -16.04 64.09 -25.45
N ILE A 511 -17.28 63.59 -25.53
CA ILE A 511 -18.50 64.41 -25.46
C ILE A 511 -18.87 64.63 -23.98
N PRO A 512 -19.18 65.87 -23.55
CA PRO A 512 -19.65 66.13 -22.19
C PRO A 512 -20.89 65.30 -21.85
N GLY A 513 -20.89 64.65 -20.69
CA GLY A 513 -22.04 63.81 -20.26
C GLY A 513 -23.34 64.59 -20.00
N SER A 514 -23.29 65.92 -19.98
CA SER A 514 -24.46 66.80 -19.89
C SER A 514 -25.02 67.22 -21.25
N ALA A 515 -24.41 66.78 -22.35
CA ALA A 515 -24.90 67.08 -23.69
C ALA A 515 -26.31 66.46 -23.90
N PRO A 516 -27.23 67.16 -24.59
CA PRO A 516 -28.50 66.58 -25.00
C PRO A 516 -28.29 65.29 -25.80
N GLY A 517 -29.12 64.29 -25.55
CA GLY A 517 -29.01 62.99 -26.22
C GLY A 517 -30.35 62.31 -26.48
N LEU A 518 -30.33 60.99 -26.58
CA LEU A 518 -31.47 60.16 -26.92
C LEU A 518 -32.65 60.37 -25.96
N SER A 519 -32.41 60.44 -24.66
CA SER A 519 -33.49 60.66 -23.69
C SER A 519 -34.20 61.99 -23.94
N ASN A 520 -33.44 63.05 -24.21
CA ASN A 520 -33.96 64.39 -24.49
C ASN A 520 -34.76 64.43 -25.80
N LEU A 521 -34.27 63.72 -26.82
CA LEU A 521 -34.88 63.62 -28.15
C LEU A 521 -36.21 62.88 -28.11
N VAL A 522 -36.28 61.72 -27.44
CA VAL A 522 -37.50 60.91 -27.35
C VAL A 522 -38.56 61.62 -26.50
N VAL A 523 -38.16 62.31 -25.43
CA VAL A 523 -39.08 63.13 -24.62
C VAL A 523 -39.56 64.38 -25.38
N GLY A 524 -38.85 64.80 -26.43
CA GLY A 524 -39.18 66.01 -27.21
C GLY A 524 -38.75 67.31 -26.53
N SER A 525 -37.76 67.24 -25.63
CA SER A 525 -37.24 68.41 -24.90
C SER A 525 -36.23 69.23 -25.70
N VAL A 526 -35.56 68.61 -26.70
CA VAL A 526 -34.52 69.22 -27.54
C VAL A 526 -34.67 68.67 -28.96
N ASP A 527 -34.44 69.53 -29.96
CA ASP A 527 -34.51 69.16 -31.38
C ASP A 527 -33.40 68.18 -31.79
N MET A 528 -33.70 67.30 -32.76
CA MET A 528 -32.81 66.26 -33.27
C MET A 528 -31.42 66.77 -33.68
N ALA A 529 -31.34 67.94 -34.33
CA ALA A 529 -30.08 68.51 -34.79
C ALA A 529 -29.11 68.87 -33.65
N HIS A 530 -29.62 69.14 -32.45
CA HIS A 530 -28.81 69.50 -31.27
C HIS A 530 -28.42 68.28 -30.42
N CYS A 531 -29.05 67.11 -30.65
CA CYS A 531 -28.76 65.86 -29.93
C CYS A 531 -27.75 64.96 -30.66
N ILE A 532 -27.54 65.20 -31.96
CA ILE A 532 -26.61 64.43 -32.79
C ILE A 532 -25.27 65.17 -32.85
N HIS A 533 -24.18 64.47 -32.51
CA HIS A 533 -22.84 65.03 -32.51
C HIS A 533 -22.00 64.37 -33.61
N HIS A 534 -21.46 65.19 -34.53
CA HIS A 534 -20.57 64.71 -35.58
C HIS A 534 -19.17 64.45 -35.03
N LEU A 535 -18.61 63.27 -35.29
CA LEU A 535 -17.25 62.89 -34.93
C LEU A 535 -16.34 62.91 -36.18
N PRO A 536 -15.47 63.93 -36.34
CA PRO A 536 -14.68 64.11 -37.57
C PRO A 536 -13.69 62.97 -37.83
N GLU A 537 -13.14 62.37 -36.77
CA GLU A 537 -12.05 61.39 -36.88
C GLU A 537 -12.48 60.07 -37.55
N GLY A 538 -13.78 59.78 -37.63
CA GLY A 538 -14.32 58.56 -38.25
C GLY A 538 -15.48 58.78 -39.22
N ASN A 539 -15.81 60.04 -39.53
CA ASN A 539 -16.96 60.41 -40.36
C ASN A 539 -18.27 59.72 -39.92
N ILE A 540 -18.51 59.67 -38.61
CA ILE A 540 -19.74 59.13 -38.02
C ILE A 540 -20.45 60.18 -37.19
N ASP A 541 -21.76 60.02 -37.07
CA ASP A 541 -22.57 60.78 -36.15
C ASP A 541 -22.85 59.96 -34.88
N VAL A 542 -22.94 60.62 -33.73
CA VAL A 542 -23.13 59.98 -32.42
C VAL A 542 -24.30 60.61 -31.70
N LEU A 543 -25.29 59.79 -31.33
CA LEU A 543 -26.39 60.13 -30.45
C LEU A 543 -26.13 59.52 -29.08
N THR A 544 -25.71 60.35 -28.12
CA THR A 544 -25.42 59.90 -26.75
C THR A 544 -26.71 59.58 -25.98
N ALA A 545 -26.62 58.94 -24.81
CA ALA A 545 -27.80 58.60 -24.01
C ALA A 545 -28.58 59.84 -23.52
N GLY A 546 -27.89 60.97 -23.31
CA GLY A 546 -28.44 62.18 -22.68
C GLY A 546 -28.60 62.04 -21.16
N LEU A 547 -29.49 62.85 -20.58
CA LEU A 547 -29.81 62.77 -19.14
C LEU A 547 -30.46 61.42 -18.82
N ILE A 548 -29.98 60.75 -17.77
CA ILE A 548 -30.47 59.43 -17.37
C ILE A 548 -31.95 59.54 -16.93
N PRO A 549 -32.90 58.93 -17.65
CA PRO A 549 -34.31 58.98 -17.26
C PRO A 549 -34.58 58.04 -16.08
N PRO A 550 -35.66 58.26 -15.30
CA PRO A 550 -36.02 57.38 -14.19
C PRO A 550 -36.34 55.95 -14.65
N ASN A 551 -36.94 55.79 -15.85
CA ASN A 551 -37.29 54.50 -16.45
C ASN A 551 -36.76 54.37 -17.89
N PRO A 552 -35.51 53.92 -18.11
CA PRO A 552 -34.95 53.77 -19.45
C PRO A 552 -35.73 52.82 -20.37
N LEU A 553 -36.21 51.69 -19.83
CA LEU A 553 -36.90 50.67 -20.63
C LEU A 553 -38.21 51.19 -21.24
N GLU A 554 -38.97 51.97 -20.48
CA GLU A 554 -40.25 52.55 -20.91
C GLU A 554 -40.04 53.48 -22.11
N LEU A 555 -39.00 54.31 -22.04
CA LEU A 555 -38.59 55.21 -23.12
C LEU A 555 -38.21 54.42 -24.39
N LEU A 556 -37.39 53.36 -24.26
CA LEU A 556 -36.98 52.52 -25.39
C LEU A 556 -38.14 51.69 -25.99
N SER A 557 -39.16 51.35 -25.19
CA SER A 557 -40.36 50.64 -25.66
C SER A 557 -41.45 51.57 -26.20
N SER A 558 -41.25 52.88 -26.13
CA SER A 558 -42.27 53.86 -26.51
C SER A 558 -42.45 53.94 -28.04
N LYS A 559 -43.67 54.25 -28.49
CA LYS A 559 -43.94 54.53 -29.92
C LYS A 559 -43.08 55.67 -30.45
N ARG A 560 -42.82 56.67 -29.60
CA ARG A 560 -42.00 57.82 -29.94
C ARG A 560 -40.55 57.44 -30.26
N PHE A 561 -39.96 56.49 -29.53
CA PHE A 561 -38.64 55.98 -29.87
C PHE A 561 -38.64 55.27 -31.23
N ALA A 562 -39.66 54.47 -31.52
CA ALA A 562 -39.80 53.81 -32.83
C ALA A 562 -39.93 54.84 -33.97
N GLU A 563 -40.75 55.89 -33.81
CA GLU A 563 -40.86 57.00 -34.77
C GLU A 563 -39.52 57.71 -35.00
N VAL A 564 -38.78 57.99 -33.91
CA VAL A 564 -37.45 58.61 -34.01
C VAL A 564 -36.47 57.70 -34.74
N LEU A 565 -36.49 56.39 -34.44
CA LEU A 565 -35.61 55.42 -35.10
C LEU A 565 -35.93 55.30 -36.60
N GLU A 566 -37.21 55.36 -36.99
CA GLU A 566 -37.66 55.39 -38.39
C GLU A 566 -37.26 56.70 -39.10
N GLN A 567 -37.32 57.84 -38.41
CA GLN A 567 -36.83 59.12 -38.96
C GLN A 567 -35.31 59.11 -39.16
N LEU A 568 -34.56 58.45 -38.27
CA LEU A 568 -33.11 58.31 -38.38
C LEU A 568 -32.74 57.30 -39.47
N SER A 569 -33.50 56.21 -39.65
CA SER A 569 -33.24 55.25 -40.72
C SER A 569 -33.43 55.87 -42.12
N GLY A 570 -34.23 56.92 -42.26
CA GLY A 570 -34.31 57.69 -43.51
C GLY A 570 -33.06 58.54 -43.82
N GLN A 571 -32.18 58.79 -42.84
CA GLN A 571 -31.05 59.73 -42.96
C GLN A 571 -29.66 59.07 -42.92
N TYR A 572 -29.59 57.80 -42.52
CA TYR A 572 -28.35 57.05 -42.32
C TYR A 572 -28.42 55.69 -43.00
N ASP A 573 -27.35 55.32 -43.69
CA ASP A 573 -27.19 54.01 -44.31
C ASP A 573 -27.04 52.91 -43.25
N ARG A 574 -26.49 53.28 -42.09
CA ARG A 574 -26.29 52.38 -40.96
C ARG A 574 -26.55 53.04 -39.62
N ILE A 575 -27.24 52.32 -38.74
CA ILE A 575 -27.45 52.69 -37.35
C ILE A 575 -26.90 51.56 -36.47
N VAL A 576 -25.86 51.87 -35.69
CA VAL A 576 -25.28 50.96 -34.69
C VAL A 576 -25.79 51.36 -33.31
N ILE A 577 -26.38 50.42 -32.59
CA ILE A 577 -26.98 50.66 -31.27
C ILE A 577 -26.15 49.96 -30.20
N ASP A 578 -25.55 50.73 -29.28
CA ASP A 578 -24.95 50.19 -28.05
C ASP A 578 -26.03 49.95 -27.02
N SER A 579 -26.24 48.69 -26.61
CA SER A 579 -27.35 48.29 -25.73
C SER A 579 -26.87 47.71 -24.40
N ALA A 580 -27.78 47.62 -23.41
CA ALA A 580 -27.48 46.99 -22.14
C ALA A 580 -27.42 45.44 -22.22
N PRO A 581 -26.74 44.76 -21.27
CA PRO A 581 -26.59 43.30 -21.28
C PRO A 581 -27.90 42.55 -21.02
N THR A 582 -28.16 41.51 -21.80
CA THR A 582 -29.40 40.70 -21.83
C THR A 582 -29.73 39.94 -20.53
N LEU A 583 -28.73 39.61 -19.71
CA LEU A 583 -28.98 38.97 -18.41
C LEU A 583 -29.19 39.98 -17.29
N ALA A 584 -28.73 41.22 -17.47
CA ALA A 584 -28.87 42.28 -16.48
C ALA A 584 -30.25 42.96 -16.58
N VAL A 585 -30.69 43.30 -17.80
CA VAL A 585 -31.92 44.08 -18.04
C VAL A 585 -32.56 43.73 -19.38
N SER A 586 -33.81 44.14 -19.58
CA SER A 586 -34.59 43.85 -20.80
C SER A 586 -34.35 44.82 -21.96
N ASP A 587 -33.62 45.92 -21.73
CA ASP A 587 -33.42 47.00 -22.70
C ASP A 587 -32.86 46.46 -24.04
N GLY A 588 -31.82 45.62 -23.97
CA GLY A 588 -31.24 44.97 -25.16
C GLY A 588 -32.17 43.97 -25.86
N LEU A 589 -33.12 43.35 -25.14
CA LEU A 589 -34.11 42.45 -25.74
C LEU A 589 -35.18 43.23 -26.51
N VAL A 590 -35.62 44.38 -25.99
CA VAL A 590 -36.58 45.25 -26.68
C VAL A 590 -35.95 45.80 -27.96
N LEU A 591 -34.73 46.33 -27.88
CA LEU A 591 -34.00 46.84 -29.03
C LEU A 591 -33.76 45.78 -30.10
N ALA A 592 -33.50 44.53 -29.70
CA ALA A 592 -33.34 43.42 -30.62
C ALA A 592 -34.60 43.12 -31.46
N THR A 593 -35.80 43.47 -30.99
CA THR A 593 -37.04 43.32 -31.79
C THR A 593 -37.19 44.36 -32.89
N MET A 594 -36.47 45.48 -32.79
CA MET A 594 -36.48 46.58 -33.76
C MET A 594 -35.25 46.55 -34.69
N ALA A 595 -34.35 45.58 -34.51
CA ALA A 595 -33.08 45.48 -35.23
C ALA A 595 -33.21 44.58 -36.47
N ASN A 596 -32.40 44.86 -37.50
CA ASN A 596 -32.20 43.96 -38.64
C ASN A 596 -31.11 42.92 -38.35
N ALA A 597 -30.18 43.24 -37.45
CA ALA A 597 -29.11 42.34 -37.01
C ALA A 597 -28.77 42.58 -35.54
N VAL A 598 -28.44 41.49 -34.84
CA VAL A 598 -27.91 41.51 -33.46
C VAL A 598 -26.53 40.88 -33.44
N ILE A 599 -25.56 41.64 -32.91
CA ILE A 599 -24.20 41.19 -32.65
C ILE A 599 -24.08 40.91 -31.15
N TYR A 600 -23.63 39.71 -30.83
CA TYR A 600 -23.51 39.26 -29.45
C TYR A 600 -22.04 39.26 -29.01
N VAL A 601 -21.69 40.06 -28.02
CA VAL A 601 -20.31 40.19 -27.53
C VAL A 601 -20.11 39.27 -26.33
N VAL A 602 -19.08 38.42 -26.39
CA VAL A 602 -18.69 37.50 -25.32
C VAL A 602 -17.24 37.76 -24.94
N ARG A 603 -16.91 37.74 -23.65
CA ARG A 603 -15.52 37.92 -23.20
C ARG A 603 -14.78 36.60 -23.05
N SER A 604 -13.63 36.47 -23.73
CA SER A 604 -12.71 35.34 -23.61
C SER A 604 -12.18 35.16 -22.19
N ASP A 605 -12.00 33.92 -21.75
CA ASP A 605 -11.48 33.51 -20.43
C ASP A 605 -12.27 34.06 -19.21
N ALA A 606 -13.49 34.58 -19.40
CA ALA A 606 -14.27 35.17 -18.31
C ALA A 606 -15.76 34.79 -18.35
N THR A 607 -16.38 34.83 -19.52
CA THR A 607 -17.81 34.49 -19.64
C THR A 607 -17.97 32.98 -19.73
N SER A 608 -18.87 32.41 -18.92
CA SER A 608 -19.15 30.97 -18.95
C SER A 608 -20.08 30.60 -20.12
N PHE A 609 -19.95 29.39 -20.64
CA PHE A 609 -20.81 28.86 -21.70
C PHE A 609 -22.29 28.96 -21.34
N HIS A 610 -22.62 28.67 -20.08
CA HIS A 610 -23.99 28.69 -19.60
C HIS A 610 -24.61 30.10 -19.65
N MET A 611 -23.84 31.13 -19.28
CA MET A 611 -24.31 32.52 -19.31
C MET A 611 -24.56 33.00 -20.73
N ALA A 612 -23.59 32.80 -21.63
CA ALA A 612 -23.73 33.14 -23.05
C ALA A 612 -24.93 32.45 -23.69
N ARG A 613 -25.08 31.14 -23.48
CA ARG A 613 -26.22 30.36 -23.99
C ARG A 613 -27.56 30.90 -23.46
N THR A 614 -27.63 31.25 -22.18
CA THR A 614 -28.87 31.79 -21.58
C THR A 614 -29.25 33.13 -22.20
N GLY A 615 -28.27 34.03 -22.42
CA GLY A 615 -28.53 35.33 -23.05
C GLY A 615 -28.98 35.20 -24.51
N ILE A 616 -28.31 34.33 -25.27
CA ILE A 616 -28.70 33.99 -26.66
C ILE A 616 -30.11 33.38 -26.71
N GLN A 617 -30.44 32.46 -25.81
CA GLN A 617 -31.79 31.87 -25.75
C GLN A 617 -32.87 32.92 -25.48
N ARG A 618 -32.58 33.96 -24.67
CA ARG A 618 -33.52 35.07 -24.48
C ARG A 618 -33.74 35.87 -25.77
N LEU A 619 -32.67 36.13 -26.53
CA LEU A 619 -32.75 36.79 -27.84
C LEU A 619 -33.51 35.93 -28.87
N GLN A 620 -33.28 34.63 -28.90
CA GLN A 620 -34.01 33.71 -29.78
C GLN A 620 -35.51 33.65 -29.46
N ARG A 621 -35.90 33.73 -28.18
CA ARG A 621 -37.33 33.76 -27.78
C ARG A 621 -38.08 34.97 -28.32
N VAL A 622 -37.40 36.12 -28.46
CA VAL A 622 -37.97 37.32 -29.09
C VAL A 622 -37.75 37.36 -30.61
N ARG A 623 -37.26 36.25 -31.20
CA ARG A 623 -36.95 36.11 -32.63
C ARG A 623 -35.97 37.16 -33.15
N ALA A 624 -35.01 37.54 -32.31
CA ALA A 624 -33.96 38.48 -32.69
C ALA A 624 -33.13 37.94 -33.87
N PRO A 625 -32.85 38.74 -34.92
CA PRO A 625 -32.04 38.33 -36.06
C PRO A 625 -30.55 38.32 -35.68
N MET A 626 -30.04 37.18 -35.20
CA MET A 626 -28.65 37.04 -34.76
C MET A 626 -27.70 37.03 -35.97
N ALA A 627 -26.87 38.07 -36.12
CA ALA A 627 -25.84 38.14 -37.16
C ALA A 627 -24.60 37.32 -36.79
N GLY A 628 -24.24 37.29 -35.51
CA GLY A 628 -23.20 36.41 -35.00
C GLY A 628 -22.58 36.87 -33.68
N VAL A 629 -21.50 36.19 -33.27
CA VAL A 629 -20.81 36.43 -32.01
C VAL A 629 -19.46 37.12 -32.25
N VAL A 630 -19.13 38.10 -31.42
CA VAL A 630 -17.78 38.68 -31.33
C VAL A 630 -17.16 38.22 -30.02
N LEU A 631 -16.05 37.47 -30.10
CA LEU A 631 -15.30 37.07 -28.92
C LEU A 631 -14.23 38.14 -28.63
N ASN A 632 -14.43 38.87 -27.55
CA ASN A 632 -13.63 40.02 -27.18
C ASN A 632 -12.56 39.68 -26.12
N ARG A 633 -11.49 40.48 -26.07
CA ARG A 633 -10.34 40.31 -25.18
C ARG A 633 -9.66 38.94 -25.32
N VAL A 634 -9.51 38.50 -26.55
CA VAL A 634 -8.80 37.27 -26.90
C VAL A 634 -7.30 37.51 -26.73
N ASN A 635 -6.62 36.61 -26.04
CA ASN A 635 -5.18 36.67 -25.90
C ASN A 635 -4.51 35.89 -27.05
N PHE A 636 -4.24 36.57 -28.17
CA PHE A 636 -3.64 35.92 -29.35
C PHE A 636 -2.27 35.27 -29.08
N SER A 637 -1.46 35.83 -28.17
CA SER A 637 -0.19 35.20 -27.76
C SER A 637 -0.38 33.85 -27.06
N LYS A 638 -1.54 33.62 -26.42
CA LYS A 638 -1.94 32.32 -25.85
C LYS A 638 -2.69 31.46 -26.88
N ALA A 639 -3.44 32.08 -27.79
CA ALA A 639 -4.33 31.42 -28.75
C ALA A 639 -3.65 30.93 -30.04
N SER A 640 -2.46 31.45 -30.40
CA SER A 640 -1.65 30.97 -31.55
C SER A 640 -1.22 29.49 -31.44
N LYS A 641 -1.38 28.87 -30.27
CA LYS A 641 -1.13 27.45 -30.02
C LYS A 641 -2.36 26.54 -30.17
N TYR A 642 -3.54 27.09 -30.50
CA TYR A 642 -4.83 26.39 -30.38
C TYR A 642 -5.53 26.08 -31.71
N GLY A 643 -5.07 26.57 -32.87
CA GLY A 643 -5.72 26.19 -34.14
C GLY A 643 -5.18 26.93 -35.37
N SER A 644 -5.40 26.35 -36.55
CA SER A 644 -4.98 26.85 -37.86
C SER A 644 -5.51 28.27 -38.16
N TYR A 645 -6.69 28.62 -37.64
CA TYR A 645 -7.34 29.92 -37.83
C TYR A 645 -6.53 31.12 -37.28
N TYR A 646 -5.77 30.90 -36.19
CA TYR A 646 -4.94 31.96 -35.58
C TYR A 646 -3.60 32.19 -36.29
N GLY A 647 -3.13 31.21 -37.07
CA GLY A 647 -1.90 31.33 -37.85
C GLY A 647 -2.00 32.42 -38.92
N TYR A 648 -3.20 32.63 -39.48
CA TYR A 648 -3.45 33.64 -40.50
C TYR A 648 -3.39 35.07 -39.93
N TYR A 649 -4.02 35.33 -38.78
CA TYR A 649 -3.98 36.64 -38.12
C TYR A 649 -2.57 37.04 -37.66
N ASN A 650 -1.78 36.08 -37.16
CA ASN A 650 -0.43 36.34 -36.65
C ASN A 650 0.61 36.52 -37.78
N TYR A 651 0.35 35.92 -38.96
CA TYR A 651 1.22 36.05 -40.13
C TYR A 651 1.15 37.45 -40.75
N TYR A 652 -0.06 38.03 -40.86
CA TYR A 652 -0.24 39.40 -41.38
C TYR A 652 0.03 40.48 -40.32
N GLY A 653 -0.24 40.23 -39.05
CA GLY A 653 0.05 41.18 -37.96
C GLY A 653 1.55 41.45 -37.75
N ASN A 654 2.42 40.45 -37.97
CA ASN A 654 3.87 40.61 -37.79
C ASN A 654 4.59 41.26 -38.99
N GLN A 655 4.01 41.26 -40.20
CA GLN A 655 4.63 41.91 -41.36
C GLN A 655 4.47 43.43 -41.34
N ALA A 656 3.41 43.95 -40.70
CA ALA A 656 3.16 45.40 -40.63
C ALA A 656 3.95 46.12 -39.51
N GLY A 657 4.73 45.39 -38.71
CA GLY A 657 5.62 45.94 -37.67
C GLY A 657 7.11 45.97 -38.07
N VAL A 658 7.44 45.65 -39.32
CA VAL A 658 8.80 45.71 -39.86
C VAL A 658 8.77 46.49 -41.18
N GLU A 659 8.47 47.78 -41.11
CA GLU A 659 8.90 48.82 -42.06
C GLU A 659 9.01 50.16 -41.34
#